data_AF-A0A094CLQ0-F1
#
_entry.id   AF-A0A094CLQ0-F1
#
_cell.length_a   1.000
_cell.length_b   1.000
_cell.length_c   1.000
_cell.angle_alpha   90.00
_cell.angle_beta   90.00
_cell.angle_gamma   90.00
#
_symmetry.space_group_name_H-M   'P 1'
#
loop_
_entity.id
_entity.type
_entity.pdbx_description
1 polymer ?
#
loop_
_entity_poly.entity_id
_entity_poly.type
_entity_poly.pdbx_seq_one_letter_code
_entity_poly.pdbx_strand_id
1 'polypeptide(L)'
;MTSKGKQLPHERRKGESALSEFAEYVEKQQATRYPPGSAAATDDHAELDILNSLDLADSAPQVRLRELLVGDAEDAVPRLAEVLRARILEGHGETVFDIGFENSGEGMNLTKEDWDVALERLRTAASAERSECQVLLTKNVGGEAEAATVDEKDQECSGKVLVRQIPLTAEDVIETRIAVVGNVDAGKSTMLGVLVKGGLDDGRGKARVNLFRHKHEIESGRTSSVGMEIMGFGASGKIIVSDVPGRSLSWEEIGKRSAKVISFTDLAGHERYLRTTVFGMLSSSPNYCLLMVAANNGLIGMSKEHLGIALALNVPVMVVITKIDICPPHILEQTITQLTRILKSPGAHKIPIFISDRESCINTATQFVSRRICPIFQVSNVTGQNLDLVRTFLNILPHHGHYDATAPFEFHINDTFSVPFVGTVVSGVVKSGVVHAGDHILVGPDSLGHFTQTTIRSIERKRIPVPATSAGQSASFALKRVRRRDVRKGMVVLAKPEDAADAPRVFREFVAEVLILSHATTIKPKYQAMLHVGPVSQTCTIIAIDRAHIRTGDRATVAFRFVQRPEYLVPGDRLLFREGRTKGLGIVKSVGYDPLKPLGGGDEGLGEEDKGKEKVEGDGGAEEGEGESSTAAGAAGTDSWGKGTVSESKLFVVLFRADLSSRWRQSFGLAKSCQDDNSQSYVFDNQHRYMKHRHSARSGSSWAIKGKWSTPRAKRMRQIPPREAVPSLVEVAKSLLERRDIVLLLTSPLVSKASRLTWALTVPGLYCPVRQKAHESLAYIVYVLGLSSVAAFRTWMDSEAFAPYYFHLQANLERVAATAGRSFGRTLSHRNRLLAIQKAISDEMSGARRYIQLPVRDDGTFDAIDWHAVFLWQAVEHNLMRPTGPFYGKNMTLDDMQARIWLHTCPYSISSTQLSTIPQIFKMPTIQKLNTGAPIPAIGFGTWQDKEEQEGAVVEALKAGYRHIDTAHIYGTEPAVGRAIKTSGVDRKSIFITTKLWNNAHAPEDVEPALNDSLKALDTDYVDLFLMHWPGAFKSGSELMPKDANGKMETANIDYLDTWKAMEKLIDTGKVKAIGVCNFNKTEIERIFKEGKVPPAMHQVEMHPWLQQTEFAEWHATRGIHMTQYSPFGNLNQTYDSGKNLGKLTEEPVLVEIGKKYGKSGAQVALAWGIAHGRCVVPKSKTPQRIKDNFEADFKLKDEDVKKIDGLDKKLRFNDPSESFGYNFHVGLDGKK
;
A
#
# COMPACT_ATOMS: atom_id res chain seq x y z
N MET A 1 13.81 -17.85 20.11
CA MET A 1 12.39 -17.44 20.29
C MET A 1 12.34 -16.39 21.39
N THR A 2 11.67 -15.27 21.16
CA THR A 2 11.38 -14.26 22.19
C THR A 2 9.94 -13.78 22.01
N SER A 3 9.30 -13.38 23.11
CA SER A 3 7.87 -13.06 23.13
C SER A 3 7.56 -11.86 22.23
N LYS A 4 6.79 -12.08 21.14
CA LYS A 4 6.06 -10.98 20.50
C LYS A 4 5.19 -10.34 21.56
N GLY A 5 5.32 -9.03 21.77
CA GLY A 5 4.45 -8.28 22.67
C GLY A 5 2.99 -8.59 22.39
N LYS A 6 2.35 -9.36 23.27
CA LYS A 6 0.91 -9.60 23.21
C LYS A 6 0.25 -8.31 23.66
N GLN A 7 -0.08 -7.46 22.68
CA GLN A 7 -1.19 -6.51 22.73
C GLN A 7 -2.26 -7.05 23.67
N LEU A 8 -2.59 -6.29 24.71
CA LEU A 8 -3.25 -6.82 25.90
C LEU A 8 -4.61 -7.41 25.51
N PRO A 9 -5.07 -8.50 26.16
CA PRO A 9 -6.33 -9.14 25.79
C PRO A 9 -7.54 -8.18 25.76
N HIS A 10 -7.52 -7.13 26.59
CA HIS A 10 -8.54 -6.08 26.59
C HIS A 10 -8.44 -5.16 25.35
N GLU A 11 -7.24 -4.76 24.93
CA GLU A 11 -7.02 -3.91 23.74
C GLU A 11 -7.48 -4.63 22.46
N ARG A 12 -7.25 -5.95 22.38
CA ARG A 12 -7.74 -6.77 21.26
C ARG A 12 -9.26 -6.87 21.25
N ARG A 13 -9.88 -7.21 22.38
CA ARG A 13 -11.34 -7.27 22.49
C ARG A 13 -11.98 -5.93 22.13
N LYS A 14 -11.39 -4.79 22.57
CA LYS A 14 -11.88 -3.45 22.24
C LYS A 14 -11.75 -3.13 20.74
N GLY A 15 -10.65 -3.51 20.09
CA GLY A 15 -10.48 -3.33 18.64
C GLY A 15 -11.35 -4.25 17.79
N GLU A 16 -11.65 -5.46 18.29
CA GLU A 16 -12.50 -6.44 17.62
C GLU A 16 -14.00 -6.16 17.80
N SER A 17 -14.45 -5.60 18.94
CA SER A 17 -15.84 -5.17 19.14
C SER A 17 -16.16 -3.89 18.37
N ALA A 18 -15.27 -2.89 18.45
CA ALA A 18 -15.42 -1.63 17.71
C ALA A 18 -15.49 -1.83 16.18
N LEU A 19 -15.00 -2.96 15.66
CA LEU A 19 -15.16 -3.37 14.26
C LEU A 19 -16.61 -3.74 13.90
N SER A 20 -17.33 -4.46 14.76
CA SER A 20 -18.75 -4.80 14.56
C SER A 20 -19.63 -3.56 14.73
N GLU A 21 -19.44 -2.85 15.84
CA GLU A 21 -20.14 -1.59 16.15
C GLU A 21 -19.98 -0.55 15.03
N PHE A 22 -18.81 -0.51 14.36
CA PHE A 22 -18.57 0.38 13.23
C PHE A 22 -19.17 -0.13 11.92
N ALA A 23 -19.26 -1.45 11.70
CA ALA A 23 -19.95 -2.00 10.53
C ALA A 23 -21.45 -1.67 10.57
N GLU A 24 -22.10 -1.93 11.72
CA GLU A 24 -23.50 -1.59 11.98
C GLU A 24 -23.76 -0.07 11.87
N TYR A 25 -22.81 0.76 12.31
CA TYR A 25 -22.90 2.21 12.14
C TYR A 25 -22.73 2.68 10.68
N VAL A 26 -21.76 2.13 9.94
CA VAL A 26 -21.55 2.41 8.51
C VAL A 26 -22.82 2.07 7.73
N GLU A 27 -23.52 1.02 8.13
CA GLU A 27 -24.77 0.58 7.54
C GLU A 27 -25.92 1.57 7.77
N LYS A 28 -26.16 1.98 9.03
CA LYS A 28 -27.17 3.02 9.35
C LYS A 28 -26.86 4.37 8.68
N GLN A 29 -25.60 4.68 8.41
CA GLN A 29 -25.19 5.86 7.64
C GLN A 29 -25.27 5.68 6.10
N GLN A 30 -25.41 4.45 5.60
CA GLN A 30 -25.64 4.20 4.17
C GLN A 30 -27.11 4.22 3.77
N ALA A 31 -28.03 3.93 4.70
CA ALA A 31 -29.46 4.23 4.52
C ALA A 31 -29.70 5.75 4.27
N THR A 32 -28.78 6.62 4.70
CA THR A 32 -28.81 8.07 4.38
C THR A 32 -28.39 8.38 2.94
N ARG A 33 -27.68 7.48 2.26
CA ARG A 33 -27.30 7.62 0.83
C ARG A 33 -28.28 6.91 -0.10
N TYR A 34 -28.82 5.77 0.35
CA TYR A 34 -29.86 5.01 -0.33
C TYR A 34 -31.08 4.96 0.59
N PRO A 35 -31.95 5.99 0.57
CA PRO A 35 -33.14 6.01 1.42
C PRO A 35 -34.06 4.84 1.04
N PRO A 36 -34.65 4.12 2.02
CA PRO A 36 -35.58 3.03 1.76
C PRO A 36 -36.91 3.60 1.23
N GLY A 37 -37.04 3.72 -0.11
CA GLY A 37 -38.12 4.54 -0.67
C GLY A 37 -38.38 4.49 -2.18
N SER A 38 -38.11 3.39 -2.90
CA SER A 38 -38.66 3.19 -4.27
C SER A 38 -38.70 1.74 -4.81
N ALA A 39 -38.23 0.72 -4.08
CA ALA A 39 -38.44 -0.70 -4.40
C ALA A 39 -38.35 -1.58 -3.14
N ALA A 40 -39.16 -2.66 -3.10
CA ALA A 40 -39.21 -3.77 -2.13
C ALA A 40 -38.43 -3.63 -0.80
N ALA A 41 -39.16 -3.55 0.32
CA ALA A 41 -38.56 -3.65 1.66
C ALA A 41 -38.29 -5.11 2.03
N THR A 42 -37.05 -5.48 2.38
CA THR A 42 -36.70 -6.69 3.15
C THR A 42 -35.20 -6.70 3.53
N ASP A 43 -34.83 -5.97 4.59
CA ASP A 43 -33.52 -6.20 5.26
C ASP A 43 -33.56 -5.76 6.74
N ASP A 44 -34.48 -6.35 7.52
CA ASP A 44 -34.39 -6.40 9.00
C ASP A 44 -35.31 -7.50 9.59
N HIS A 45 -34.97 -8.77 9.33
CA HIS A 45 -35.58 -9.95 9.98
C HIS A 45 -35.11 -10.09 11.44
N ALA A 46 -35.51 -9.10 12.24
CA ALA A 46 -35.37 -9.01 13.70
C ALA A 46 -36.46 -8.09 14.29
N GLU A 47 -36.87 -7.04 13.57
CA GLU A 47 -37.98 -6.17 13.98
C GLU A 47 -39.33 -6.67 13.43
N LEU A 48 -39.34 -7.33 12.26
CA LEU A 48 -40.54 -7.98 11.70
C LEU A 48 -41.05 -9.16 12.57
N ASP A 49 -40.17 -9.88 13.27
CA ASP A 49 -40.58 -10.94 14.20
C ASP A 49 -41.39 -10.38 15.39
N ILE A 50 -41.14 -9.12 15.78
CA ILE A 50 -41.90 -8.42 16.83
C ILE A 50 -43.29 -8.01 16.29
N LEU A 51 -43.38 -7.57 15.04
CA LEU A 51 -44.68 -7.21 14.43
C LEU A 51 -45.53 -8.45 14.13
N ASN A 52 -44.93 -9.54 13.64
CA ASN A 52 -45.60 -10.81 13.39
C ASN A 52 -46.03 -11.53 14.69
N SER A 53 -45.37 -11.27 15.82
CA SER A 53 -45.80 -11.78 17.14
C SER A 53 -46.78 -10.85 17.87
N LEU A 54 -47.17 -9.73 17.25
CA LEU A 54 -48.16 -8.77 17.76
C LEU A 54 -49.46 -8.71 16.92
N ASP A 55 -49.54 -9.44 15.80
CA ASP A 55 -50.78 -9.71 15.04
C ASP A 55 -51.56 -8.45 14.61
N LEU A 56 -50.84 -7.37 14.28
CA LEU A 56 -51.37 -6.01 14.06
C LEU A 56 -51.37 -5.55 12.59
N ALA A 57 -51.28 -6.48 11.63
CA ALA A 57 -51.12 -6.19 10.19
C ALA A 57 -52.26 -6.78 9.34
N ASP A 58 -53.51 -6.46 9.67
CA ASP A 58 -54.70 -6.98 8.97
C ASP A 58 -55.12 -6.09 7.78
N SER A 59 -54.80 -6.52 6.56
CA SER A 59 -55.49 -6.07 5.35
C SER A 59 -55.37 -7.07 4.18
N ALA A 60 -56.52 -7.64 3.80
CA ALA A 60 -56.76 -8.60 2.70
C ALA A 60 -56.37 -10.07 2.96
N PRO A 61 -57.27 -11.03 2.65
CA PRO A 61 -57.01 -12.45 2.84
C PRO A 61 -56.02 -12.97 1.78
N GLN A 62 -54.85 -13.43 2.22
CA GLN A 62 -53.97 -14.22 1.35
C GLN A 62 -54.64 -15.57 1.04
N VAL A 63 -54.88 -15.86 -0.23
CA VAL A 63 -55.27 -17.21 -0.66
C VAL A 63 -54.10 -18.15 -0.39
N ARG A 64 -54.40 -19.29 0.22
CA ARG A 64 -53.39 -20.29 0.61
C ARG A 64 -52.70 -20.84 -0.62
N LEU A 65 -51.37 -21.00 -0.57
CA LEU A 65 -50.62 -21.54 -1.70
C LEU A 65 -51.09 -22.96 -2.05
N ARG A 66 -51.55 -23.76 -1.07
CA ARG A 66 -52.11 -25.10 -1.29
C ARG A 66 -53.36 -25.07 -2.18
N GLU A 67 -54.21 -24.05 -2.04
CA GLU A 67 -55.43 -23.89 -2.84
C GLU A 67 -55.08 -23.57 -4.30
N LEU A 68 -54.03 -22.76 -4.54
CA LEU A 68 -53.52 -22.46 -5.88
C LEU A 68 -52.76 -23.66 -6.50
N LEU A 69 -51.97 -24.37 -5.70
CA LEU A 69 -51.10 -25.46 -6.15
C LEU A 69 -51.85 -26.79 -6.36
N VAL A 70 -52.94 -27.05 -5.63
CA VAL A 70 -53.64 -28.35 -5.67
C VAL A 70 -55.16 -28.22 -5.85
N GLY A 71 -55.80 -27.16 -5.34
CA GLY A 71 -57.26 -27.01 -5.34
C GLY A 71 -57.91 -26.90 -6.73
N ASP A 72 -59.19 -27.26 -6.83
CA ASP A 72 -59.93 -27.41 -8.10
C ASP A 72 -60.42 -26.10 -8.76
N ALA A 73 -59.89 -24.94 -8.35
CA ALA A 73 -60.39 -23.64 -8.80
C ALA A 73 -59.86 -23.27 -10.20
N GLU A 74 -60.75 -22.90 -11.13
CA GLU A 74 -60.38 -22.56 -12.52
C GLU A 74 -59.46 -21.31 -12.62
N ASP A 75 -59.50 -20.42 -11.63
CA ASP A 75 -58.67 -19.21 -11.53
C ASP A 75 -57.30 -19.46 -10.85
N ALA A 76 -57.02 -20.68 -10.38
CA ALA A 76 -55.81 -21.01 -9.64
C ALA A 76 -54.51 -20.74 -10.44
N VAL A 77 -54.46 -21.15 -11.72
CA VAL A 77 -53.25 -21.00 -12.55
C VAL A 77 -52.94 -19.52 -12.90
N PRO A 78 -53.92 -18.70 -13.34
CA PRO A 78 -53.71 -17.25 -13.47
C PRO A 78 -53.21 -16.57 -12.19
N ARG A 79 -53.79 -16.91 -11.03
CA ARG A 79 -53.42 -16.28 -9.75
C ARG A 79 -52.07 -16.76 -9.24
N LEU A 80 -51.72 -18.03 -9.48
CA LEU A 80 -50.37 -18.55 -9.24
C LEU A 80 -49.33 -17.85 -10.15
N ALA A 81 -49.67 -17.55 -11.40
CA ALA A 81 -48.79 -16.79 -12.29
C ALA A 81 -48.59 -15.34 -11.81
N GLU A 82 -49.63 -14.70 -11.26
CA GLU A 82 -49.54 -13.36 -10.67
C GLU A 82 -48.66 -13.33 -9.41
N VAL A 83 -48.78 -14.33 -8.52
CA VAL A 83 -47.90 -14.53 -7.36
C VAL A 83 -46.46 -14.83 -7.78
N LEU A 84 -46.25 -15.66 -8.80
CA LEU A 84 -44.92 -15.92 -9.36
C LEU A 84 -44.29 -14.65 -9.93
N ARG A 85 -45.07 -13.85 -10.68
CA ARG A 85 -44.62 -12.60 -11.29
C ARG A 85 -44.15 -11.60 -10.23
N ALA A 86 -44.88 -11.46 -9.12
CA ALA A 86 -44.45 -10.63 -7.98
C ALA A 86 -43.08 -11.08 -7.45
N ARG A 87 -42.95 -12.37 -7.11
CA ARG A 87 -41.68 -12.95 -6.60
C ARG A 87 -40.51 -12.87 -7.57
N ILE A 88 -40.77 -13.01 -8.88
CA ILE A 88 -39.75 -12.89 -9.93
C ILE A 88 -39.30 -11.43 -10.07
N LEU A 89 -40.20 -10.45 -9.94
CA LEU A 89 -39.84 -9.03 -9.96
C LEU A 89 -39.06 -8.62 -8.71
N GLU A 90 -39.48 -9.07 -7.52
CA GLU A 90 -38.78 -8.89 -6.25
C GLU A 90 -37.36 -9.49 -6.28
N GLY A 91 -37.22 -10.71 -6.81
CA GLY A 91 -35.94 -11.39 -7.00
C GLY A 91 -35.12 -10.94 -8.22
N HIS A 92 -35.52 -9.85 -8.90
CA HIS A 92 -34.85 -9.29 -10.09
C HIS A 92 -34.65 -10.29 -11.27
N GLY A 93 -35.66 -11.10 -11.58
CA GLY A 93 -35.71 -12.01 -12.72
C GLY A 93 -35.64 -13.50 -12.37
N GLU A 94 -35.49 -13.85 -11.10
CA GLU A 94 -35.51 -15.23 -10.62
C GLU A 94 -36.06 -15.33 -9.19
N THR A 95 -36.63 -16.48 -8.83
CA THR A 95 -37.04 -16.80 -7.46
C THR A 95 -36.82 -18.28 -7.16
N VAL A 96 -36.55 -18.62 -5.90
CA VAL A 96 -36.68 -20.01 -5.42
C VAL A 96 -38.07 -20.16 -4.84
N PHE A 97 -38.87 -21.03 -5.44
CA PHE A 97 -40.22 -21.35 -5.01
C PHE A 97 -40.21 -22.67 -4.24
N ASP A 98 -40.71 -22.66 -3.02
CA ASP A 98 -40.86 -23.85 -2.20
C ASP A 98 -42.25 -24.46 -2.42
N ILE A 99 -42.31 -25.76 -2.70
CA ILE A 99 -43.53 -26.54 -2.79
C ILE A 99 -43.58 -27.46 -1.56
N GLY A 100 -44.75 -27.56 -0.93
CA GLY A 100 -44.95 -28.31 0.32
C GLY A 100 -44.99 -27.43 1.58
N PHE A 101 -44.75 -26.12 1.45
CA PHE A 101 -44.82 -25.15 2.56
C PHE A 101 -45.63 -23.91 2.18
N GLU A 102 -46.46 -23.43 3.10
CA GLU A 102 -47.19 -22.15 3.00
C GLU A 102 -46.27 -20.94 3.23
N ASN A 103 -46.78 -19.73 2.98
CA ASN A 103 -46.05 -18.47 3.24
C ASN A 103 -45.64 -18.31 4.72
N SER A 104 -46.38 -18.93 5.64
CA SER A 104 -46.10 -19.01 7.08
C SER A 104 -44.94 -19.95 7.43
N GLY A 105 -44.48 -20.79 6.48
CA GLY A 105 -43.57 -21.91 6.74
C GLY A 105 -44.27 -23.17 7.27
N GLU A 106 -45.60 -23.17 7.39
CA GLU A 106 -46.37 -24.35 7.77
C GLU A 106 -46.37 -25.40 6.64
N GLY A 107 -46.36 -26.69 7.02
CA GLY A 107 -46.42 -27.80 6.08
C GLY A 107 -47.77 -27.88 5.36
N MET A 108 -47.74 -28.25 4.08
CA MET A 108 -48.94 -28.49 3.27
C MET A 108 -49.42 -29.95 3.34
N ASN A 109 -48.65 -30.88 3.93
CA ASN A 109 -48.96 -32.32 3.98
C ASN A 109 -49.30 -32.91 2.60
N LEU A 110 -48.50 -32.59 1.56
CA LEU A 110 -48.72 -33.08 0.20
C LEU A 110 -48.37 -34.57 0.10
N THR A 111 -49.20 -35.32 -0.62
CA THR A 111 -48.84 -36.64 -1.15
C THR A 111 -47.98 -36.49 -2.41
N LYS A 112 -47.47 -37.61 -2.93
CA LYS A 112 -46.73 -37.62 -4.20
C LYS A 112 -47.62 -37.25 -5.40
N GLU A 113 -48.90 -37.60 -5.35
CA GLU A 113 -49.87 -37.27 -6.42
C GLU A 113 -50.17 -35.76 -6.41
N ASP A 114 -50.35 -35.18 -5.21
CA ASP A 114 -50.46 -33.71 -5.06
C ASP A 114 -49.20 -32.98 -5.53
N TRP A 115 -48.01 -33.54 -5.25
CA TRP A 115 -46.73 -32.97 -5.66
C TRP A 115 -46.59 -32.87 -7.19
N ASP A 116 -46.89 -33.95 -7.92
CA ASP A 116 -46.73 -33.97 -9.38
C ASP A 116 -47.73 -32.99 -10.03
N VAL A 117 -48.97 -32.90 -9.51
CA VAL A 117 -49.97 -31.89 -9.92
C VAL A 117 -49.50 -30.46 -9.62
N ALA A 118 -48.98 -30.19 -8.41
CA ALA A 118 -48.46 -28.89 -8.02
C ALA A 118 -47.28 -28.44 -8.90
N LEU A 119 -46.38 -29.38 -9.25
CA LEU A 119 -45.24 -29.10 -10.10
C LEU A 119 -45.63 -28.83 -11.56
N GLU A 120 -46.65 -29.52 -12.09
CA GLU A 120 -47.19 -29.25 -13.43
C GLU A 120 -47.93 -27.90 -13.50
N ARG A 121 -48.74 -27.57 -12.49
CA ARG A 121 -49.38 -26.25 -12.36
C ARG A 121 -48.34 -25.12 -12.24
N LEU A 122 -47.29 -25.31 -11.43
CA LEU A 122 -46.20 -24.35 -11.29
C LEU A 122 -45.47 -24.13 -12.63
N ARG A 123 -45.18 -25.20 -13.38
CA ARG A 123 -44.59 -25.11 -14.74
C ARG A 123 -45.51 -24.37 -15.71
N THR A 124 -46.81 -24.60 -15.63
CA THR A 124 -47.82 -23.94 -16.49
C THR A 124 -47.89 -22.44 -16.19
N ALA A 125 -47.97 -22.06 -14.92
CA ALA A 125 -47.97 -20.66 -14.48
C ALA A 125 -46.65 -19.94 -14.83
N ALA A 126 -45.50 -20.58 -14.61
CA ALA A 126 -44.20 -20.03 -15.00
C ALA A 126 -44.04 -19.87 -16.52
N SER A 127 -44.61 -20.77 -17.32
CA SER A 127 -44.60 -20.68 -18.78
C SER A 127 -45.38 -19.45 -19.30
N ALA A 128 -46.49 -19.09 -18.64
CA ALA A 128 -47.24 -17.87 -18.96
C ALA A 128 -46.40 -16.60 -18.73
N GLU A 129 -45.62 -16.55 -17.64
CA GLU A 129 -44.69 -15.46 -17.33
C GLU A 129 -43.28 -15.62 -17.98
N ARG A 130 -43.18 -16.50 -18.99
CA ARG A 130 -41.97 -16.77 -19.80
C ARG A 130 -40.73 -17.13 -18.97
N SER A 131 -40.94 -18.03 -18.00
CA SER A 131 -39.91 -18.51 -17.07
C SER A 131 -39.75 -20.03 -17.14
N GLU A 132 -38.52 -20.53 -16.99
CA GLU A 132 -38.23 -21.97 -16.88
C GLU A 132 -38.13 -22.39 -15.40
N CYS A 133 -38.66 -23.57 -15.08
CA CYS A 133 -38.60 -24.18 -13.74
C CYS A 133 -37.53 -25.29 -13.67
N GLN A 134 -36.54 -25.14 -12.79
CA GLN A 134 -35.54 -26.16 -12.46
C GLN A 134 -35.78 -26.70 -11.03
N VAL A 135 -36.10 -27.98 -10.89
CA VAL A 135 -36.17 -28.64 -9.58
C VAL A 135 -34.75 -28.75 -9.00
N LEU A 136 -34.52 -28.14 -7.83
CA LEU A 136 -33.21 -28.11 -7.17
C LEU A 136 -33.05 -29.26 -6.16
N LEU A 137 -34.10 -29.51 -5.36
CA LEU A 137 -34.14 -30.47 -4.25
C LEU A 137 -35.56 -31.02 -4.11
N THR A 138 -35.72 -32.31 -3.80
CA THR A 138 -37.00 -32.95 -3.39
C THR A 138 -36.83 -33.77 -2.12
N LYS A 139 -37.94 -34.00 -1.41
CA LYS A 139 -38.09 -34.91 -0.27
C LYS A 139 -39.36 -35.73 -0.42
N ASN A 140 -39.25 -37.03 -0.19
CA ASN A 140 -40.31 -38.05 -0.29
C ASN A 140 -40.93 -38.21 -1.70
N VAL A 141 -40.32 -37.64 -2.74
CA VAL A 141 -40.79 -37.75 -4.13
C VAL A 141 -40.00 -38.80 -4.91
N GLY A 142 -38.68 -38.81 -4.76
CA GLY A 142 -37.73 -39.65 -5.47
C GLY A 142 -37.29 -39.10 -6.84
N GLY A 143 -36.02 -39.33 -7.20
CA GLY A 143 -35.42 -38.93 -8.47
C GLY A 143 -33.99 -38.38 -8.32
N GLU A 144 -33.44 -37.79 -9.39
CA GLU A 144 -32.07 -37.22 -9.38
C GLU A 144 -31.92 -35.93 -8.53
N ALA A 145 -33.01 -35.42 -7.95
CA ALA A 145 -33.03 -34.24 -7.08
C ALA A 145 -33.27 -34.57 -5.60
N GLU A 146 -33.43 -35.85 -5.25
CA GLU A 146 -33.84 -36.27 -3.92
C GLU A 146 -32.78 -35.97 -2.84
N ALA A 147 -33.24 -35.58 -1.65
CA ALA A 147 -32.40 -35.38 -0.47
C ALA A 147 -31.73 -36.69 -0.03
N ALA A 148 -30.49 -36.58 0.47
CA ALA A 148 -29.75 -37.74 0.98
C ALA A 148 -30.16 -38.14 2.42
N THR A 149 -30.88 -37.26 3.13
CA THR A 149 -31.47 -37.57 4.44
C THR A 149 -32.96 -37.82 4.30
N VAL A 150 -33.35 -39.09 4.40
CA VAL A 150 -34.75 -39.52 4.58
C VAL A 150 -34.95 -39.72 6.07
N ASP A 151 -35.81 -38.92 6.70
CA ASP A 151 -36.31 -39.21 8.06
C ASP A 151 -37.54 -40.09 7.89
N GLU A 152 -37.48 -41.36 8.28
CA GLU A 152 -38.54 -42.35 8.05
C GLU A 152 -39.89 -41.95 8.67
N LYS A 153 -39.90 -40.97 9.58
CA LYS A 153 -41.11 -40.41 10.22
C LYS A 153 -41.78 -39.30 9.42
N ASP A 154 -41.04 -38.61 8.56
CA ASP A 154 -41.58 -37.55 7.70
C ASP A 154 -42.02 -38.19 6.37
N GLN A 155 -43.32 -38.11 6.08
CA GLN A 155 -43.94 -38.68 4.88
C GLN A 155 -44.44 -37.58 3.92
N GLU A 156 -44.17 -36.31 4.21
CA GLU A 156 -44.69 -35.19 3.42
C GLU A 156 -43.81 -34.93 2.19
N CYS A 157 -44.44 -34.78 1.02
CA CYS A 157 -43.74 -34.47 -0.22
C CYS A 157 -43.44 -32.97 -0.29
N SER A 158 -42.16 -32.60 -0.34
CA SER A 158 -41.74 -31.20 -0.40
C SER A 158 -40.48 -31.02 -1.26
N GLY A 159 -40.17 -29.76 -1.62
CA GLY A 159 -39.00 -29.48 -2.46
C GLY A 159 -38.88 -28.03 -2.89
N LYS A 160 -37.73 -27.73 -3.51
CA LYS A 160 -37.32 -26.38 -3.90
C LYS A 160 -37.15 -26.30 -5.41
N VAL A 161 -37.82 -25.35 -6.05
CA VAL A 161 -37.82 -25.14 -7.51
C VAL A 161 -37.30 -23.74 -7.82
N LEU A 162 -36.21 -23.64 -8.56
CA LEU A 162 -35.75 -22.37 -9.12
C LEU A 162 -36.63 -22.01 -10.32
N VAL A 163 -37.28 -20.86 -10.28
CA VAL A 163 -38.02 -20.28 -11.40
C VAL A 163 -37.24 -19.07 -11.90
N ARG A 164 -36.80 -19.09 -13.17
CA ARG A 164 -36.00 -18.00 -13.76
C ARG A 164 -36.58 -17.55 -15.08
N GLN A 165 -36.72 -16.24 -15.26
CA GLN A 165 -37.25 -15.63 -16.47
C GLN A 165 -36.28 -15.77 -17.66
N ILE A 166 -36.84 -15.98 -18.85
CA ILE A 166 -36.09 -15.99 -20.10
C ILE A 166 -35.89 -14.52 -20.54
N PRO A 167 -34.64 -14.02 -20.68
CA PRO A 167 -34.39 -12.64 -21.08
C PRO A 167 -34.83 -12.40 -22.53
N LEU A 168 -35.43 -11.24 -22.79
CA LEU A 168 -35.79 -10.82 -24.16
C LEU A 168 -34.63 -10.08 -24.83
N THR A 169 -33.83 -9.38 -24.02
CA THR A 169 -32.73 -8.50 -24.42
C THR A 169 -31.49 -8.77 -23.56
N ALA A 170 -30.34 -8.20 -23.97
CA ALA A 170 -29.12 -8.21 -23.16
C ALA A 170 -29.15 -7.21 -21.98
N GLU A 171 -30.26 -6.50 -21.76
CA GLU A 171 -30.48 -5.64 -20.59
C GLU A 171 -31.10 -6.43 -19.43
N ASP A 172 -32.05 -7.32 -19.74
CA ASP A 172 -32.77 -8.19 -18.78
C ASP A 172 -31.86 -9.24 -18.10
N VAL A 173 -30.66 -9.48 -18.64
CA VAL A 173 -29.73 -10.50 -18.15
C VAL A 173 -29.19 -10.13 -16.76
N ILE A 174 -29.50 -10.99 -15.77
CA ILE A 174 -29.12 -10.87 -14.36
C ILE A 174 -27.59 -10.87 -14.24
N GLU A 175 -27.02 -9.88 -13.54
CA GLU A 175 -25.56 -9.74 -13.39
C GLU A 175 -25.12 -9.81 -11.92
N THR A 176 -24.43 -10.88 -11.54
CA THR A 176 -23.84 -11.03 -10.20
C THR A 176 -22.32 -10.85 -10.27
N ARG A 177 -21.75 -9.83 -9.62
CA ARG A 177 -20.29 -9.61 -9.55
C ARG A 177 -19.68 -10.28 -8.34
N ILE A 178 -18.64 -11.08 -8.56
CA ILE A 178 -17.93 -11.81 -7.50
C ILE A 178 -16.44 -11.44 -7.54
N ALA A 179 -15.91 -10.90 -6.44
CA ALA A 179 -14.49 -10.62 -6.29
C ALA A 179 -13.74 -11.84 -5.74
N VAL A 180 -12.77 -12.36 -6.49
CA VAL A 180 -12.00 -13.55 -6.11
C VAL A 180 -10.67 -13.15 -5.47
N VAL A 181 -10.55 -13.40 -4.17
CA VAL A 181 -9.45 -12.94 -3.33
C VAL A 181 -8.76 -14.09 -2.61
N GLY A 182 -7.53 -13.86 -2.14
CA GLY A 182 -6.77 -14.86 -1.37
C GLY A 182 -5.27 -14.75 -1.61
N ASN A 183 -4.47 -15.41 -0.78
CA ASN A 183 -3.01 -15.37 -0.80
C ASN A 183 -2.39 -15.86 -2.14
N VAL A 184 -1.08 -15.67 -2.29
CA VAL A 184 -0.28 -16.33 -3.34
C VAL A 184 -0.48 -17.85 -3.24
N ASP A 185 -0.50 -18.53 -4.39
CA ASP A 185 -0.64 -19.99 -4.54
C ASP A 185 -1.94 -20.61 -3.95
N ALA A 186 -2.91 -19.79 -3.52
CA ALA A 186 -4.25 -20.20 -3.08
C ALA A 186 -5.22 -20.58 -4.22
N GLY A 187 -4.72 -20.89 -5.42
CA GLY A 187 -5.54 -21.49 -6.50
C GLY A 187 -6.53 -20.58 -7.26
N LYS A 188 -6.70 -19.29 -6.91
CA LYS A 188 -7.65 -18.32 -7.53
C LYS A 188 -7.86 -18.51 -9.05
N SER A 189 -6.87 -18.14 -9.85
CA SER A 189 -6.93 -18.15 -11.32
C SER A 189 -7.01 -19.57 -11.90
N THR A 190 -6.56 -20.59 -11.15
CA THR A 190 -6.74 -22.00 -11.53
C THR A 190 -8.21 -22.40 -11.42
N MET A 191 -8.84 -22.08 -10.28
CA MET A 191 -10.25 -22.38 -10.01
C MET A 191 -11.16 -21.63 -10.99
N LEU A 192 -10.87 -20.35 -11.25
CA LEU A 192 -11.55 -19.57 -12.29
C LEU A 192 -11.40 -20.16 -13.69
N GLY A 193 -10.22 -20.68 -14.05
CA GLY A 193 -10.01 -21.36 -15.32
C GLY A 193 -10.90 -22.62 -15.47
N VAL A 194 -10.92 -23.46 -14.42
CA VAL A 194 -11.73 -24.69 -14.36
C VAL A 194 -13.24 -24.42 -14.34
N LEU A 195 -13.69 -23.32 -13.74
CA LEU A 195 -15.09 -22.88 -13.82
C LEU A 195 -15.45 -22.35 -15.21
N VAL A 196 -14.70 -21.36 -15.72
CA VAL A 196 -15.10 -20.57 -16.90
C VAL A 196 -14.80 -21.25 -18.23
N LYS A 197 -13.68 -21.99 -18.34
CA LYS A 197 -13.26 -22.61 -19.62
C LYS A 197 -13.59 -24.11 -19.72
N GLY A 198 -13.91 -24.75 -18.59
CA GLY A 198 -14.11 -26.19 -18.52
C GLY A 198 -12.79 -26.98 -18.58
N GLY A 199 -12.87 -28.27 -18.22
CA GLY A 199 -11.71 -29.13 -18.00
C GLY A 199 -11.05 -28.90 -16.63
N LEU A 200 -10.41 -29.94 -16.12
CA LEU A 200 -9.70 -29.92 -14.83
C LEU A 200 -8.25 -29.43 -14.99
N ASP A 201 -7.66 -28.96 -13.90
CA ASP A 201 -6.25 -28.55 -13.87
C ASP A 201 -5.32 -29.76 -13.77
N ASP A 202 -4.13 -29.66 -14.36
CA ASP A 202 -3.11 -30.73 -14.37
C ASP A 202 -2.23 -30.76 -13.10
N GLY A 203 -2.61 -30.02 -12.06
CA GLY A 203 -1.83 -29.79 -10.84
C GLY A 203 -0.60 -28.88 -11.03
N ARG A 204 -0.22 -28.56 -12.28
CA ARG A 204 0.88 -27.64 -12.63
C ARG A 204 0.35 -26.25 -12.99
N GLY A 205 -0.95 -26.13 -13.23
CA GLY A 205 -1.65 -24.88 -13.47
C GLY A 205 -1.96 -24.62 -14.94
N LYS A 206 -2.17 -25.66 -15.76
CA LYS A 206 -2.68 -25.54 -17.14
C LYS A 206 -3.91 -24.64 -17.23
N ALA A 207 -4.85 -24.73 -16.29
CA ALA A 207 -6.11 -23.96 -16.32
C ALA A 207 -5.91 -22.44 -16.11
N ARG A 208 -4.92 -22.02 -15.30
CA ARG A 208 -4.64 -20.58 -15.06
C ARG A 208 -3.90 -19.89 -16.21
N VAL A 209 -3.15 -20.63 -17.05
CA VAL A 209 -2.42 -20.04 -18.19
C VAL A 209 -3.40 -19.35 -19.15
N ASN A 210 -4.59 -19.92 -19.33
CA ASN A 210 -5.66 -19.38 -20.16
C ASN A 210 -6.25 -18.04 -19.66
N LEU A 211 -5.91 -17.59 -18.45
CA LEU A 211 -6.38 -16.33 -17.87
C LEU A 211 -5.30 -15.23 -17.79
N PHE A 212 -4.03 -15.56 -18.00
CA PHE A 212 -2.94 -14.58 -17.92
C PHE A 212 -2.92 -13.65 -19.14
N ARG A 213 -2.88 -12.34 -18.89
CA ARG A 213 -3.05 -11.28 -19.90
C ARG A 213 -1.74 -10.63 -20.32
N HIS A 214 -0.71 -10.78 -19.50
CA HIS A 214 0.60 -10.19 -19.74
C HIS A 214 1.72 -11.24 -19.72
N LYS A 215 2.76 -11.01 -20.53
CA LYS A 215 3.91 -11.94 -20.66
C LYS A 215 4.56 -12.26 -19.32
N HIS A 216 4.71 -11.28 -18.44
CA HIS A 216 5.27 -11.47 -17.10
C HIS A 216 4.36 -12.25 -16.13
N GLU A 217 3.05 -12.32 -16.36
CA GLU A 217 2.14 -13.17 -15.58
C GLU A 217 2.33 -14.64 -15.95
N ILE A 218 2.53 -14.93 -17.24
CA ILE A 218 2.90 -16.24 -17.77
C ILE A 218 4.28 -16.66 -17.25
N GLU A 219 5.30 -15.81 -17.40
CA GLU A 219 6.68 -16.08 -16.97
C GLU A 219 6.83 -16.25 -15.44
N SER A 220 6.03 -15.55 -14.63
CA SER A 220 6.09 -15.64 -13.17
C SER A 220 5.05 -16.57 -12.54
N GLY A 221 4.10 -17.07 -13.34
CA GLY A 221 2.97 -17.89 -12.89
C GLY A 221 1.99 -17.17 -11.95
N ARG A 222 1.95 -15.83 -11.97
CA ARG A 222 1.29 -14.98 -10.95
C ARG A 222 0.52 -13.81 -11.59
N THR A 223 -0.76 -13.70 -11.26
CA THR A 223 -1.61 -12.55 -11.61
C THR A 223 -1.06 -11.25 -11.01
N SER A 224 -1.03 -10.19 -11.82
CA SER A 224 -0.53 -8.85 -11.47
C SER A 224 -1.55 -7.74 -11.73
N SER A 225 -2.41 -7.96 -12.72
CA SER A 225 -3.51 -7.10 -13.16
C SER A 225 -4.82 -7.45 -12.44
N VAL A 226 -5.87 -6.65 -12.67
CA VAL A 226 -7.25 -7.06 -12.35
C VAL A 226 -7.78 -7.85 -13.55
N GLY A 227 -8.01 -9.15 -13.35
CA GLY A 227 -8.73 -9.97 -14.32
C GLY A 227 -10.23 -9.76 -14.21
N MET A 228 -10.96 -9.95 -15.30
CA MET A 228 -12.41 -10.12 -15.28
C MET A 228 -12.77 -11.27 -16.21
N GLU A 229 -13.56 -12.24 -15.76
CA GLU A 229 -14.06 -13.35 -16.60
C GLU A 229 -15.53 -13.61 -16.27
N ILE A 230 -16.27 -14.28 -17.17
CA ILE A 230 -17.71 -14.51 -16.99
C ILE A 230 -18.08 -15.99 -17.09
N MET A 231 -19.07 -16.40 -16.29
CA MET A 231 -19.77 -17.69 -16.37
C MET A 231 -21.27 -17.41 -16.61
N GLY A 232 -21.86 -18.11 -17.57
CA GLY A 232 -23.28 -17.98 -17.92
C GLY A 232 -24.10 -19.17 -17.44
N PHE A 233 -25.34 -18.91 -17.03
CA PHE A 233 -26.38 -19.90 -16.77
C PHE A 233 -27.61 -19.61 -17.65
N GLY A 234 -28.21 -20.66 -18.21
CA GLY A 234 -29.52 -20.58 -18.87
C GLY A 234 -30.67 -20.36 -17.88
N ALA A 235 -31.90 -20.27 -18.40
CA ALA A 235 -33.09 -20.17 -17.55
C ALA A 235 -33.24 -21.42 -16.66
N SER A 236 -33.21 -22.61 -17.26
CA SER A 236 -33.10 -23.95 -16.62
C SER A 236 -31.80 -24.21 -15.83
N GLY A 237 -31.01 -23.18 -15.52
CA GLY A 237 -29.86 -23.24 -14.61
C GLY A 237 -28.66 -24.08 -15.06
N LYS A 238 -28.68 -24.62 -16.28
CA LYS A 238 -27.51 -25.27 -16.90
C LYS A 238 -26.45 -24.24 -17.27
N ILE A 239 -25.17 -24.58 -17.07
CA ILE A 239 -24.03 -23.72 -17.40
C ILE A 239 -23.89 -23.63 -18.93
N ILE A 240 -23.76 -22.41 -19.45
CA ILE A 240 -23.49 -22.14 -20.86
C ILE A 240 -22.02 -22.46 -21.17
N VAL A 241 -21.79 -23.64 -21.74
CA VAL A 241 -20.49 -24.10 -22.27
C VAL A 241 -20.58 -24.33 -23.78
N SER A 242 -19.44 -24.61 -24.44
CA SER A 242 -19.48 -24.98 -25.86
C SER A 242 -19.91 -26.43 -26.04
N ASP A 243 -20.85 -26.63 -26.96
CA ASP A 243 -21.31 -27.94 -27.43
C ASP A 243 -20.19 -28.73 -28.14
N VAL A 244 -19.14 -28.05 -28.62
CA VAL A 244 -17.96 -28.63 -29.27
C VAL A 244 -16.81 -28.74 -28.25
N PRO A 245 -16.30 -29.96 -27.96
CA PRO A 245 -15.18 -30.14 -27.03
C PRO A 245 -13.94 -29.29 -27.41
N GLY A 246 -13.37 -28.60 -26.43
CA GLY A 246 -12.15 -27.80 -26.60
C GLY A 246 -12.34 -26.41 -27.19
N ARG A 247 -13.50 -26.08 -27.79
CA ARG A 247 -13.85 -24.70 -28.15
C ARG A 247 -14.27 -23.94 -26.88
N SER A 248 -13.67 -22.80 -26.60
CA SER A 248 -14.22 -21.86 -25.60
C SER A 248 -15.15 -20.86 -26.28
N LEU A 249 -16.34 -20.63 -25.71
CA LEU A 249 -17.23 -19.56 -26.17
C LEU A 249 -16.63 -18.17 -25.90
N SER A 250 -16.96 -17.22 -26.77
CA SER A 250 -16.75 -15.79 -26.56
C SER A 250 -17.73 -15.23 -25.52
N TRP A 251 -17.42 -14.07 -24.96
CA TRP A 251 -18.31 -13.42 -23.98
C TRP A 251 -19.64 -12.98 -24.60
N GLU A 252 -19.66 -12.69 -25.91
CA GLU A 252 -20.86 -12.33 -26.65
C GLU A 252 -21.80 -13.55 -26.82
N GLU A 253 -21.24 -14.71 -27.19
CA GLU A 253 -21.98 -15.98 -27.25
C GLU A 253 -22.52 -16.40 -25.88
N ILE A 254 -21.73 -16.23 -24.81
CA ILE A 254 -22.17 -16.53 -23.43
C ILE A 254 -23.30 -15.59 -23.03
N GLY A 255 -23.12 -14.27 -23.16
CA GLY A 255 -24.11 -13.28 -22.73
C GLY A 255 -25.44 -13.40 -23.48
N LYS A 256 -25.42 -13.69 -24.79
CA LYS A 256 -26.65 -13.92 -25.59
C LYS A 256 -27.39 -15.22 -25.28
N ARG A 257 -26.73 -16.20 -24.65
CA ARG A 257 -27.31 -17.51 -24.28
C ARG A 257 -27.68 -17.62 -22.79
N SER A 258 -27.39 -16.60 -21.98
CA SER A 258 -27.52 -16.66 -20.52
C SER A 258 -28.70 -15.84 -20.02
N ALA A 259 -29.50 -16.42 -19.13
CA ALA A 259 -30.45 -15.67 -18.30
C ALA A 259 -29.73 -14.98 -17.12
N LYS A 260 -28.64 -15.58 -16.63
CA LYS A 260 -27.83 -15.07 -15.51
C LYS A 260 -26.34 -15.18 -15.80
N VAL A 261 -25.58 -14.12 -15.53
CA VAL A 261 -24.14 -14.04 -15.78
C VAL A 261 -23.38 -13.66 -14.51
N ILE A 262 -22.59 -14.62 -14.02
CA ILE A 262 -21.63 -14.39 -12.93
C ILE A 262 -20.38 -13.74 -13.51
N SER A 263 -20.07 -12.52 -13.06
CA SER A 263 -18.89 -11.75 -13.45
C SER A 263 -17.81 -11.83 -12.37
N PHE A 264 -16.82 -12.69 -12.58
CA PHE A 264 -15.68 -12.84 -11.68
C PHE A 264 -14.67 -11.72 -11.89
N THR A 265 -14.14 -11.18 -10.80
CA THR A 265 -12.97 -10.29 -10.79
C THR A 265 -11.79 -11.05 -10.17
N ASP A 266 -10.76 -11.41 -10.95
CA ASP A 266 -9.53 -12.05 -10.41
C ASP A 266 -8.60 -10.98 -9.85
N LEU A 267 -8.28 -11.08 -8.56
CA LEU A 267 -7.53 -10.08 -7.83
C LEU A 267 -6.17 -10.61 -7.35
N ALA A 268 -5.12 -9.80 -7.49
CA ALA A 268 -3.76 -10.23 -7.26
C ALA A 268 -3.50 -10.69 -5.81
N GLY A 269 -2.88 -11.86 -5.65
CA GLY A 269 -2.71 -12.49 -4.33
C GLY A 269 -1.48 -12.07 -3.52
N HIS A 270 -0.64 -11.18 -4.05
CA HIS A 270 0.72 -10.90 -3.55
C HIS A 270 0.80 -9.49 -2.96
N GLU A 271 1.47 -9.30 -1.80
CA GLU A 271 1.48 -8.02 -1.06
C GLU A 271 1.87 -6.80 -1.93
N ARG A 272 2.88 -6.95 -2.79
CA ARG A 272 3.28 -5.93 -3.81
C ARG A 272 2.12 -5.39 -4.66
N TYR A 273 1.10 -6.20 -4.93
CA TYR A 273 -0.06 -5.86 -5.74
C TYR A 273 -1.32 -5.55 -4.92
N LEU A 274 -1.21 -5.42 -3.58
CA LEU A 274 -2.34 -5.04 -2.70
C LEU A 274 -3.00 -3.72 -3.13
N ARG A 275 -2.29 -2.79 -3.80
CA ARG A 275 -2.93 -1.60 -4.40
C ARG A 275 -3.92 -1.98 -5.50
N THR A 276 -3.55 -2.91 -6.38
CA THR A 276 -4.41 -3.45 -7.44
C THR A 276 -5.62 -4.17 -6.85
N THR A 277 -5.42 -4.94 -5.78
CA THR A 277 -6.51 -5.70 -5.12
C THR A 277 -7.48 -4.80 -4.36
N VAL A 278 -6.99 -3.80 -3.60
CA VAL A 278 -7.83 -2.79 -2.96
C VAL A 278 -8.61 -1.97 -3.98
N PHE A 279 -7.95 -1.55 -5.08
CA PHE A 279 -8.63 -0.87 -6.18
C PHE A 279 -9.74 -1.74 -6.75
N GLY A 280 -9.45 -2.99 -7.11
CA GLY A 280 -10.45 -3.91 -7.67
C GLY A 280 -11.66 -4.13 -6.76
N MET A 281 -11.45 -4.39 -5.46
CA MET A 281 -12.53 -4.54 -4.47
C MET A 281 -13.45 -3.30 -4.37
N LEU A 282 -12.90 -2.10 -4.50
CA LEU A 282 -13.65 -0.85 -4.39
C LEU A 282 -14.28 -0.41 -5.73
N SER A 283 -13.58 -0.63 -6.84
CA SER A 283 -13.97 -0.19 -8.17
C SER A 283 -15.04 -1.11 -8.77
N SER A 284 -14.88 -2.44 -8.69
CA SER A 284 -15.85 -3.37 -9.30
C SER A 284 -17.18 -3.44 -8.56
N SER A 285 -17.27 -2.88 -7.34
CA SER A 285 -18.48 -2.89 -6.51
C SER A 285 -19.11 -4.30 -6.44
N PRO A 286 -18.37 -5.32 -5.99
CA PRO A 286 -18.78 -6.71 -6.04
C PRO A 286 -19.97 -6.98 -5.11
N ASN A 287 -20.93 -7.78 -5.57
CA ASN A 287 -22.06 -8.22 -4.75
C ASN A 287 -21.59 -9.26 -3.71
N TYR A 288 -20.64 -10.13 -4.08
CA TYR A 288 -20.09 -11.20 -3.23
C TYR A 288 -18.56 -11.30 -3.29
N CYS A 289 -17.95 -11.87 -2.25
CA CYS A 289 -16.51 -12.07 -2.16
C CYS A 289 -16.13 -13.55 -1.97
N LEU A 290 -15.36 -14.10 -2.91
CA LEU A 290 -14.90 -15.50 -2.90
C LEU A 290 -13.47 -15.57 -2.35
N LEU A 291 -13.33 -15.95 -1.09
CA LEU A 291 -12.06 -16.08 -0.39
C LEU A 291 -11.45 -17.46 -0.60
N MET A 292 -10.46 -17.51 -1.48
CA MET A 292 -9.68 -18.69 -1.80
C MET A 292 -8.60 -18.94 -0.74
N VAL A 293 -8.60 -20.16 -0.20
CA VAL A 293 -7.63 -20.67 0.78
C VAL A 293 -7.01 -21.95 0.21
N ALA A 294 -5.74 -22.22 0.53
CA ALA A 294 -5.13 -23.54 0.24
C ALA A 294 -5.05 -24.36 1.52
N ALA A 295 -5.51 -25.61 1.47
CA ALA A 295 -5.57 -26.54 2.59
C ALA A 295 -4.24 -26.66 3.36
N ASN A 296 -3.12 -26.65 2.63
CA ASN A 296 -1.77 -26.80 3.18
C ASN A 296 -1.19 -25.54 3.86
N ASN A 297 -1.72 -24.35 3.55
CA ASN A 297 -1.18 -23.06 4.01
C ASN A 297 -2.09 -22.34 5.01
N GLY A 298 -3.39 -22.66 5.02
CA GLY A 298 -4.38 -22.01 5.87
C GLY A 298 -4.58 -20.52 5.57
N LEU A 299 -5.22 -19.82 6.52
CA LEU A 299 -5.65 -18.43 6.35
C LEU A 299 -4.53 -17.47 6.81
N ILE A 300 -3.47 -17.38 6.00
CA ILE A 300 -2.24 -16.62 6.29
C ILE A 300 -2.00 -15.44 5.33
N GLY A 301 -1.16 -14.49 5.76
CA GLY A 301 -0.70 -13.36 4.96
C GLY A 301 -1.86 -12.57 4.34
N MET A 302 -1.80 -12.39 3.02
CA MET A 302 -2.79 -11.63 2.24
C MET A 302 -4.23 -12.13 2.39
N SER A 303 -4.48 -13.43 2.67
CA SER A 303 -5.86 -13.90 2.89
C SER A 303 -6.51 -13.24 4.13
N LYS A 304 -5.74 -12.83 5.14
CA LYS A 304 -6.27 -12.07 6.29
C LYS A 304 -6.60 -10.63 5.94
N GLU A 305 -5.73 -9.97 5.16
CA GLU A 305 -5.97 -8.59 4.75
C GLU A 305 -7.13 -8.49 3.76
N HIS A 306 -7.26 -9.44 2.82
CA HIS A 306 -8.42 -9.52 1.94
C HIS A 306 -9.73 -9.80 2.67
N LEU A 307 -9.74 -10.72 3.65
CA LEU A 307 -10.92 -10.95 4.50
C LEU A 307 -11.29 -9.68 5.28
N GLY A 308 -10.30 -9.00 5.86
CA GLY A 308 -10.51 -7.72 6.55
C GLY A 308 -11.08 -6.63 5.63
N ILE A 309 -10.64 -6.55 4.38
CA ILE A 309 -11.18 -5.62 3.37
C ILE A 309 -12.62 -5.99 2.97
N ALA A 310 -12.93 -7.28 2.79
CA ALA A 310 -14.29 -7.70 2.45
C ALA A 310 -15.29 -7.42 3.58
N LEU A 311 -14.90 -7.71 4.83
CA LEU A 311 -15.68 -7.38 6.04
C LEU A 311 -15.84 -5.86 6.21
N ALA A 312 -14.77 -5.09 6.01
CA ALA A 312 -14.80 -3.62 6.04
C ALA A 312 -15.71 -2.99 4.99
N LEU A 313 -15.90 -3.67 3.86
CA LEU A 313 -16.81 -3.29 2.79
C LEU A 313 -18.17 -4.00 2.91
N ASN A 314 -18.46 -4.65 4.04
CA ASN A 314 -19.70 -5.39 4.34
C ASN A 314 -20.17 -6.27 3.16
N VAL A 315 -19.22 -6.88 2.43
CA VAL A 315 -19.50 -7.78 1.31
C VAL A 315 -19.64 -9.19 1.86
N PRO A 316 -20.72 -9.94 1.60
CA PRO A 316 -20.85 -11.31 2.07
C PRO A 316 -19.73 -12.19 1.52
N VAL A 317 -19.14 -13.03 2.39
CA VAL A 317 -17.92 -13.79 2.10
C VAL A 317 -18.24 -15.28 2.00
N MET A 318 -17.82 -15.88 0.89
CA MET A 318 -17.80 -17.32 0.66
C MET A 318 -16.36 -17.81 0.75
N VAL A 319 -16.11 -18.98 1.35
CA VAL A 319 -14.76 -19.55 1.47
C VAL A 319 -14.64 -20.81 0.62
N VAL A 320 -13.53 -20.92 -0.12
CA VAL A 320 -13.19 -22.13 -0.89
C VAL A 320 -11.80 -22.61 -0.49
N ILE A 321 -11.75 -23.78 0.15
CA ILE A 321 -10.52 -24.48 0.51
C ILE A 321 -10.11 -25.37 -0.68
N THR A 322 -9.00 -25.02 -1.31
CA THR A 322 -8.42 -25.71 -2.48
C THR A 322 -7.26 -26.64 -2.09
N LYS A 323 -6.86 -27.51 -3.02
CA LYS A 323 -5.71 -28.43 -2.90
C LYS A 323 -5.88 -29.51 -1.83
N ILE A 324 -7.11 -29.95 -1.60
CA ILE A 324 -7.43 -31.08 -0.72
C ILE A 324 -6.81 -32.40 -1.24
N ASP A 325 -6.61 -32.51 -2.55
CA ASP A 325 -5.94 -33.62 -3.25
C ASP A 325 -4.46 -33.82 -2.91
N ILE A 326 -3.77 -32.78 -2.44
CA ILE A 326 -2.33 -32.81 -2.11
C ILE A 326 -2.10 -32.67 -0.59
N CYS A 327 -3.13 -32.31 0.17
CA CYS A 327 -3.00 -31.98 1.59
C CYS A 327 -3.23 -33.21 2.50
N PRO A 328 -2.29 -33.55 3.40
CA PRO A 328 -2.55 -34.54 4.45
C PRO A 328 -3.78 -34.17 5.31
N PRO A 329 -4.67 -35.11 5.66
CA PRO A 329 -5.94 -34.82 6.35
C PRO A 329 -5.78 -34.01 7.64
N HIS A 330 -4.82 -34.38 8.49
CA HIS A 330 -4.51 -33.64 9.73
C HIS A 330 -4.12 -32.16 9.50
N ILE A 331 -3.53 -31.80 8.36
CA ILE A 331 -3.21 -30.40 8.03
C ILE A 331 -4.47 -29.67 7.54
N LEU A 332 -5.35 -30.36 6.80
CA LEU A 332 -6.65 -29.83 6.39
C LEU A 332 -7.55 -29.56 7.62
N GLU A 333 -7.61 -30.47 8.58
CA GLU A 333 -8.30 -30.30 9.88
C GLU A 333 -7.76 -29.10 10.68
N GLN A 334 -6.44 -28.92 10.73
CA GLN A 334 -5.83 -27.74 11.37
C GLN A 334 -6.21 -26.43 10.65
N THR A 335 -6.23 -26.43 9.32
CA THR A 335 -6.68 -25.28 8.50
C THR A 335 -8.15 -24.98 8.75
N ILE A 336 -9.03 -25.99 8.78
CA ILE A 336 -10.46 -25.88 9.08
C ILE A 336 -10.68 -25.31 10.49
N THR A 337 -9.96 -25.83 11.48
CA THR A 337 -10.01 -25.37 12.88
C THR A 337 -9.54 -23.92 13.02
N GLN A 338 -8.47 -23.54 12.31
CA GLN A 338 -7.98 -22.16 12.28
C GLN A 338 -9.00 -21.21 11.63
N LEU A 339 -9.59 -21.61 10.50
CA LEU A 339 -10.51 -20.80 9.71
C LEU A 339 -11.83 -20.56 10.47
N THR A 340 -12.42 -21.63 11.02
CA THR A 340 -13.61 -21.58 11.89
C THR A 340 -13.40 -20.62 13.07
N ARG A 341 -12.23 -20.67 13.72
CA ARG A 341 -11.89 -19.78 14.84
C ARG A 341 -11.74 -18.31 14.45
N ILE A 342 -11.35 -18.02 13.21
CA ILE A 342 -11.23 -16.63 12.71
C ILE A 342 -12.59 -16.09 12.28
N LEU A 343 -13.42 -16.90 11.60
CA LEU A 343 -14.77 -16.49 11.20
C LEU A 343 -15.69 -16.23 12.40
N LYS A 344 -15.62 -17.08 13.43
CA LYS A 344 -16.32 -16.89 14.72
C LYS A 344 -15.66 -15.87 15.66
N SER A 345 -14.66 -15.10 15.22
CA SER A 345 -14.06 -14.04 16.06
C SER A 345 -14.92 -12.76 16.05
N PRO A 346 -14.88 -11.91 17.10
CA PRO A 346 -15.78 -10.76 17.19
C PRO A 346 -15.61 -9.75 16.05
N GLY A 347 -14.39 -9.56 15.54
CA GLY A 347 -14.10 -8.70 14.39
C GLY A 347 -14.48 -9.27 13.02
N ALA A 348 -15.20 -10.40 12.96
CA ALA A 348 -15.73 -11.01 11.74
C ALA A 348 -17.20 -11.44 11.87
N HIS A 349 -17.59 -11.95 13.04
CA HIS A 349 -18.95 -12.31 13.43
C HIS A 349 -19.71 -13.16 12.37
N LYS A 350 -19.02 -14.15 11.78
CA LYS A 350 -19.61 -15.07 10.79
C LYS A 350 -19.85 -16.47 11.36
N ILE A 351 -20.93 -17.09 10.89
CA ILE A 351 -21.33 -18.47 11.15
C ILE A 351 -20.78 -19.33 10.00
N PRO A 352 -19.69 -20.09 10.20
CA PRO A 352 -19.15 -20.99 9.18
C PRO A 352 -20.06 -22.21 9.01
N ILE A 353 -20.59 -22.39 7.79
CA ILE A 353 -21.35 -23.58 7.38
C ILE A 353 -20.50 -24.36 6.38
N PHE A 354 -20.28 -25.65 6.63
CA PHE A 354 -19.52 -26.52 5.73
C PHE A 354 -20.48 -27.20 4.75
N ILE A 355 -20.20 -27.05 3.46
CA ILE A 355 -21.02 -27.64 2.39
C ILE A 355 -20.35 -28.92 1.90
N SER A 356 -20.95 -30.05 2.27
CA SER A 356 -20.56 -31.42 1.94
C SER A 356 -21.41 -32.04 0.83
N ASP A 357 -22.60 -31.51 0.63
CA ASP A 357 -23.75 -32.18 0.01
C ASP A 357 -24.69 -31.15 -0.64
N ARG A 358 -25.64 -31.65 -1.45
CA ARG A 358 -26.53 -30.83 -2.27
C ARG A 358 -27.61 -30.10 -1.46
N GLU A 359 -28.13 -30.72 -0.41
CA GLU A 359 -29.17 -30.13 0.45
C GLU A 359 -28.63 -28.94 1.26
N SER A 360 -27.53 -29.16 1.98
CA SER A 360 -26.77 -28.11 2.68
C SER A 360 -26.39 -26.97 1.74
N CYS A 361 -25.96 -27.30 0.51
CA CYS A 361 -25.63 -26.30 -0.51
C CYS A 361 -26.82 -25.40 -0.86
N ILE A 362 -27.98 -25.99 -1.19
CA ILE A 362 -29.18 -25.26 -1.62
C ILE A 362 -29.78 -24.44 -0.48
N ASN A 363 -29.95 -25.03 0.69
CA ASN A 363 -30.50 -24.34 1.85
C ASN A 363 -29.60 -23.17 2.30
N THR A 364 -28.28 -23.37 2.29
CA THR A 364 -27.32 -22.29 2.58
C THR A 364 -27.35 -21.21 1.51
N ALA A 365 -27.50 -21.55 0.22
CA ALA A 365 -27.56 -20.57 -0.87
C ALA A 365 -28.77 -19.64 -0.76
N THR A 366 -29.95 -20.19 -0.49
CA THR A 366 -31.19 -19.42 -0.28
C THR A 366 -31.06 -18.49 0.93
N GLN A 367 -30.46 -18.97 2.03
CA GLN A 367 -30.28 -18.17 3.25
C GLN A 367 -29.05 -17.23 3.21
N PHE A 368 -28.23 -17.24 2.15
CA PHE A 368 -26.96 -16.50 2.11
C PHE A 368 -27.10 -14.97 2.01
N VAL A 369 -28.30 -14.45 1.77
CA VAL A 369 -28.61 -13.03 1.96
C VAL A 369 -28.34 -12.61 3.41
N SER A 370 -28.58 -13.50 4.38
CA SER A 370 -28.29 -13.25 5.79
C SER A 370 -26.79 -13.09 6.01
N ARG A 371 -26.35 -11.85 6.21
CA ARG A 371 -24.94 -11.44 6.13
C ARG A 371 -24.04 -12.05 7.22
N ARG A 372 -24.61 -12.81 8.16
CA ARG A 372 -23.89 -13.58 9.20
C ARG A 372 -23.42 -14.96 8.69
N ILE A 373 -24.04 -15.56 7.69
CA ILE A 373 -23.62 -16.88 7.16
C ILE A 373 -22.32 -16.75 6.35
N CYS A 374 -21.47 -17.78 6.43
CA CYS A 374 -20.26 -17.92 5.61
C CYS A 374 -20.13 -19.37 5.13
N PRO A 375 -20.50 -19.70 3.87
CA PRO A 375 -20.35 -21.04 3.32
C PRO A 375 -18.88 -21.38 3.11
N ILE A 376 -18.50 -22.63 3.39
CA ILE A 376 -17.16 -23.17 3.23
C ILE A 376 -17.23 -24.43 2.35
N PHE A 377 -16.65 -24.33 1.16
CA PHE A 377 -16.48 -25.45 0.24
C PHE A 377 -15.08 -26.05 0.38
N GLN A 378 -14.98 -27.36 0.27
CA GLN A 378 -13.69 -28.08 0.16
C GLN A 378 -13.61 -28.67 -1.24
N VAL A 379 -12.68 -28.20 -2.08
CA VAL A 379 -12.65 -28.55 -3.51
C VAL A 379 -11.26 -28.96 -4.02
N SER A 380 -11.25 -29.78 -5.06
CA SER A 380 -10.06 -30.04 -5.87
C SER A 380 -10.25 -29.61 -7.32
N ASN A 381 -9.35 -28.75 -7.81
CA ASN A 381 -9.29 -28.37 -9.22
C ASN A 381 -8.74 -29.49 -10.11
N VAL A 382 -8.12 -30.53 -9.53
CA VAL A 382 -7.42 -31.61 -10.23
C VAL A 382 -8.28 -32.87 -10.33
N THR A 383 -8.94 -33.27 -9.25
CA THR A 383 -9.87 -34.43 -9.26
C THR A 383 -11.32 -34.05 -9.55
N GLY A 384 -11.65 -32.75 -9.52
CA GLY A 384 -12.99 -32.23 -9.78
C GLY A 384 -13.93 -32.25 -8.57
N GLN A 385 -13.48 -32.79 -7.43
CA GLN A 385 -14.28 -32.94 -6.21
C GLN A 385 -14.95 -31.63 -5.76
N ASN A 386 -16.27 -31.68 -5.57
CA ASN A 386 -17.16 -30.62 -5.07
C ASN A 386 -17.21 -29.32 -5.92
N LEU A 387 -16.70 -29.34 -7.16
CA LEU A 387 -16.82 -28.21 -8.08
C LEU A 387 -18.25 -28.02 -8.60
N ASP A 388 -19.01 -29.11 -8.66
CA ASP A 388 -20.44 -29.17 -8.91
C ASP A 388 -21.23 -28.45 -7.80
N LEU A 389 -20.91 -28.65 -6.52
CA LEU A 389 -21.55 -27.95 -5.41
C LEU A 389 -21.30 -26.43 -5.50
N VAL A 390 -20.06 -26.01 -5.81
CA VAL A 390 -19.75 -24.58 -6.04
C VAL A 390 -20.54 -24.02 -7.22
N ARG A 391 -20.64 -24.75 -8.34
CA ARG A 391 -21.43 -24.34 -9.52
C ARG A 391 -22.92 -24.22 -9.20
N THR A 392 -23.47 -25.15 -8.44
CA THR A 392 -24.88 -25.14 -7.99
C THR A 392 -25.16 -23.94 -7.10
N PHE A 393 -24.29 -23.66 -6.11
CA PHE A 393 -24.42 -22.48 -5.27
C PHE A 393 -24.37 -21.18 -6.08
N LEU A 394 -23.43 -21.08 -7.03
CA LEU A 394 -23.29 -19.92 -7.94
C LEU A 394 -24.51 -19.74 -8.87
N ASN A 395 -25.22 -20.81 -9.23
CA ASN A 395 -26.48 -20.70 -9.97
C ASN A 395 -27.60 -20.10 -9.09
N ILE A 396 -27.65 -20.47 -7.81
CA ILE A 396 -28.75 -20.10 -6.89
C ILE A 396 -28.53 -18.72 -6.25
N LEU A 397 -27.29 -18.27 -6.08
CA LEU A 397 -26.90 -16.97 -5.47
C LEU A 397 -27.85 -15.82 -5.89
N PRO A 398 -28.69 -15.26 -5.00
CA PRO A 398 -29.65 -14.23 -5.38
C PRO A 398 -28.97 -12.92 -5.82
N HIS A 399 -29.73 -12.02 -6.43
CA HIS A 399 -29.28 -10.65 -6.61
C HIS A 399 -29.13 -9.96 -5.23
N HIS A 400 -28.06 -9.17 -5.05
CA HIS A 400 -27.75 -8.55 -3.76
C HIS A 400 -27.14 -7.16 -3.96
N GLY A 401 -27.86 -6.13 -3.53
CA GLY A 401 -27.38 -4.75 -3.49
C GLY A 401 -28.47 -3.73 -3.82
N HIS A 402 -28.56 -2.68 -3.00
CA HIS A 402 -29.47 -1.57 -3.21
C HIS A 402 -29.02 -0.73 -4.41
N TYR A 403 -29.82 -0.75 -5.48
CA TYR A 403 -29.59 0.00 -6.73
C TYR A 403 -30.86 0.69 -7.16
N ASP A 404 -30.92 2.00 -6.92
CA ASP A 404 -32.08 2.83 -7.29
C ASP A 404 -31.95 3.30 -8.75
N ALA A 405 -32.86 2.84 -9.61
CA ALA A 405 -32.95 3.24 -11.02
C ALA A 405 -33.74 4.56 -11.23
N THR A 406 -34.44 5.06 -10.21
CA THR A 406 -35.21 6.32 -10.23
C THR A 406 -34.36 7.53 -9.79
N ALA A 407 -33.36 7.31 -8.93
CA ALA A 407 -32.39 8.33 -8.53
C ALA A 407 -31.58 8.92 -9.71
N PRO A 408 -30.99 10.12 -9.56
CA PRO A 408 -30.15 10.73 -10.60
C PRO A 408 -28.99 9.83 -11.06
N PHE A 409 -28.68 9.87 -12.36
CA PHE A 409 -27.67 9.00 -12.94
C PHE A 409 -26.24 9.31 -12.44
N GLU A 410 -25.62 8.32 -11.77
CA GLU A 410 -24.22 8.33 -11.33
C GLU A 410 -23.51 7.06 -11.82
N PHE A 411 -22.39 7.22 -12.54
CA PHE A 411 -21.54 6.12 -13.01
C PHE A 411 -20.06 6.39 -12.70
N HIS A 412 -19.35 5.39 -12.19
CA HIS A 412 -17.96 5.53 -11.73
C HIS A 412 -16.98 4.95 -12.75
N ILE A 413 -16.01 5.75 -13.21
CA ILE A 413 -15.03 5.32 -14.22
C ILE A 413 -13.93 4.49 -13.56
N ASN A 414 -14.02 3.18 -13.79
CA ASN A 414 -13.06 2.18 -13.35
C ASN A 414 -11.90 2.01 -14.34
N ASP A 415 -12.18 2.05 -15.64
CA ASP A 415 -11.19 1.84 -16.70
C ASP A 415 -11.40 2.72 -17.94
N THR A 416 -10.32 2.98 -18.67
CA THR A 416 -10.29 3.88 -19.83
C THR A 416 -9.52 3.28 -21.01
N PHE A 417 -10.25 3.00 -22.10
CA PHE A 417 -9.72 2.36 -23.31
C PHE A 417 -9.62 3.35 -24.47
N SER A 418 -8.72 3.06 -25.41
CA SER A 418 -8.70 3.67 -26.74
C SER A 418 -9.06 2.56 -27.72
N VAL A 419 -10.22 2.65 -28.35
CA VAL A 419 -10.68 1.65 -29.32
C VAL A 419 -10.61 2.29 -30.72
N PRO A 420 -9.89 1.69 -31.69
CA PRO A 420 -9.82 2.19 -33.06
C PRO A 420 -11.22 2.45 -33.64
N PHE A 421 -11.38 3.54 -34.39
CA PHE A 421 -12.63 4.00 -35.04
C PHE A 421 -13.81 4.36 -34.09
N VAL A 422 -13.85 3.83 -32.87
CA VAL A 422 -14.83 4.16 -31.83
C VAL A 422 -14.42 5.43 -31.07
N GLY A 423 -13.16 5.50 -30.62
CA GLY A 423 -12.59 6.63 -29.89
C GLY A 423 -12.23 6.30 -28.42
N THR A 424 -12.55 7.23 -27.52
CA THR A 424 -12.36 7.07 -26.06
C THR A 424 -13.54 6.28 -25.50
N VAL A 425 -13.26 5.16 -24.83
CA VAL A 425 -14.28 4.34 -24.17
C VAL A 425 -13.99 4.30 -22.67
N VAL A 426 -14.98 4.59 -21.85
CA VAL A 426 -14.93 4.42 -20.39
C VAL A 426 -15.66 3.14 -19.98
N SER A 427 -15.26 2.52 -18.88
CA SER A 427 -15.91 1.32 -18.35
C SER A 427 -16.02 1.38 -16.83
N GLY A 428 -17.10 0.85 -16.28
CA GLY A 428 -17.52 1.11 -14.90
C GLY A 428 -18.78 0.36 -14.50
N VAL A 429 -19.33 0.75 -13.36
CA VAL A 429 -20.61 0.27 -12.82
C VAL A 429 -21.52 1.47 -12.58
N VAL A 430 -22.78 1.37 -12.99
CA VAL A 430 -23.80 2.38 -12.68
C VAL A 430 -24.18 2.26 -11.20
N LYS A 431 -24.14 3.37 -10.46
CA LYS A 431 -24.49 3.42 -9.03
C LYS A 431 -25.96 3.75 -8.79
N SER A 432 -26.51 4.65 -9.60
CA SER A 432 -27.91 5.08 -9.56
C SER A 432 -28.38 5.52 -10.94
N GLY A 433 -29.70 5.52 -11.15
CA GLY A 433 -30.36 5.99 -12.37
C GLY A 433 -30.26 5.07 -13.58
N VAL A 434 -30.69 5.60 -14.72
CA VAL A 434 -30.63 4.96 -16.05
C VAL A 434 -30.01 5.95 -17.04
N VAL A 435 -29.30 5.44 -18.06
CA VAL A 435 -28.80 6.27 -19.18
C VAL A 435 -28.92 5.54 -20.51
N HIS A 436 -29.14 6.29 -21.59
CA HIS A 436 -29.35 5.80 -22.94
C HIS A 436 -28.23 6.23 -23.90
N ALA A 437 -28.09 5.47 -25.00
CA ALA A 437 -27.18 5.78 -26.08
C ALA A 437 -27.64 7.02 -26.85
N GLY A 438 -27.00 8.16 -26.57
CA GLY A 438 -27.31 9.47 -27.15
C GLY A 438 -27.29 10.59 -26.12
N ASP A 439 -27.51 10.25 -24.84
CA ASP A 439 -27.74 11.21 -23.76
C ASP A 439 -26.59 12.19 -23.53
N HIS A 440 -26.96 13.41 -23.14
CA HIS A 440 -26.04 14.47 -22.74
C HIS A 440 -25.60 14.28 -21.28
N ILE A 441 -24.29 14.11 -21.10
CA ILE A 441 -23.67 13.75 -19.81
C ILE A 441 -22.52 14.69 -19.46
N LEU A 442 -22.23 14.80 -18.16
CA LEU A 442 -21.05 15.47 -17.63
C LEU A 442 -19.99 14.44 -17.23
N VAL A 443 -18.73 14.66 -17.62
CA VAL A 443 -17.59 13.81 -17.25
C VAL A 443 -16.54 14.62 -16.50
N GLY A 444 -16.15 14.18 -15.30
CA GLY A 444 -15.23 14.90 -14.43
C GLY A 444 -15.10 14.26 -13.04
N PRO A 445 -14.42 14.92 -12.08
CA PRO A 445 -13.69 16.17 -12.23
C PRO A 445 -12.32 15.99 -12.91
N ASP A 446 -11.89 16.98 -13.66
CA ASP A 446 -10.51 17.08 -14.16
C ASP A 446 -9.50 17.39 -13.01
N SER A 447 -8.27 17.77 -13.36
CA SER A 447 -7.25 18.13 -12.35
C SER A 447 -7.50 19.46 -11.63
N LEU A 448 -8.40 20.31 -12.15
CA LEU A 448 -8.77 21.61 -11.60
C LEU A 448 -10.07 21.55 -10.79
N GLY A 449 -10.97 20.64 -11.14
CA GLY A 449 -12.31 20.47 -10.55
C GLY A 449 -13.45 20.64 -11.56
N HIS A 450 -13.17 20.77 -12.86
CA HIS A 450 -14.18 21.02 -13.89
C HIS A 450 -14.77 19.73 -14.46
N PHE A 451 -16.00 19.83 -14.97
CA PHE A 451 -16.67 18.79 -15.76
C PHE A 451 -16.73 19.19 -17.23
N THR A 452 -16.54 18.22 -18.12
CA THR A 452 -16.69 18.38 -19.56
C THR A 452 -18.02 17.78 -20.01
N GLN A 453 -18.86 18.55 -20.70
CA GLN A 453 -20.08 18.02 -21.32
C GLN A 453 -19.74 17.21 -22.57
N THR A 454 -20.36 16.04 -22.70
CA THR A 454 -20.25 15.15 -23.87
C THR A 454 -21.59 14.45 -24.13
N THR A 455 -21.61 13.50 -25.05
CA THR A 455 -22.73 12.57 -25.25
C THR A 455 -22.21 11.14 -25.30
N ILE A 456 -23.00 10.20 -24.83
CA ILE A 456 -22.78 8.78 -25.09
C ILE A 456 -23.00 8.51 -26.59
N ARG A 457 -22.02 7.88 -27.26
CA ARG A 457 -22.12 7.45 -28.67
C ARG A 457 -22.73 6.05 -28.80
N SER A 458 -22.41 5.17 -27.87
CA SER A 458 -22.91 3.79 -27.76
C SER A 458 -22.65 3.24 -26.36
N ILE A 459 -23.47 2.27 -25.94
CA ILE A 459 -23.32 1.53 -24.68
C ILE A 459 -23.08 0.05 -25.01
N GLU A 460 -22.17 -0.58 -24.29
CA GLU A 460 -21.90 -2.02 -24.37
C GLU A 460 -21.91 -2.67 -22.98
N ARG A 461 -22.76 -3.69 -22.79
CA ARG A 461 -22.71 -4.62 -21.64
C ARG A 461 -21.98 -5.88 -22.06
N LYS A 462 -20.84 -6.18 -21.42
CA LYS A 462 -20.03 -7.39 -21.66
C LYS A 462 -19.63 -7.63 -23.15
N ARG A 463 -19.50 -6.56 -23.95
CA ARG A 463 -19.30 -6.53 -25.43
C ARG A 463 -20.53 -6.79 -26.29
N ILE A 464 -21.72 -6.86 -25.70
CA ILE A 464 -23.00 -6.81 -26.43
C ILE A 464 -23.45 -5.35 -26.46
N PRO A 465 -23.74 -4.75 -27.63
CA PRO A 465 -24.29 -3.40 -27.70
C PRO A 465 -25.72 -3.37 -27.15
N VAL A 466 -26.05 -2.35 -26.38
CA VAL A 466 -27.37 -2.15 -25.76
C VAL A 466 -27.82 -0.69 -25.91
N PRO A 467 -29.13 -0.39 -26.05
CA PRO A 467 -29.63 0.98 -26.09
C PRO A 467 -29.53 1.72 -24.74
N ALA A 468 -29.65 1.02 -23.61
CA ALA A 468 -29.66 1.61 -22.28
C ALA A 468 -28.79 0.84 -21.26
N THR A 469 -28.63 1.39 -20.06
CA THR A 469 -28.16 0.65 -18.89
C THR A 469 -28.67 1.28 -17.59
N SER A 470 -28.98 0.45 -16.60
CA SER A 470 -29.57 0.85 -15.31
C SER A 470 -28.62 0.65 -14.13
N ALA A 471 -28.99 1.24 -12.98
CA ALA A 471 -28.31 1.08 -11.71
C ALA A 471 -27.96 -0.38 -11.39
N GLY A 472 -26.74 -0.61 -10.91
CA GLY A 472 -26.24 -1.95 -10.59
C GLY A 472 -25.66 -2.74 -11.76
N GLN A 473 -25.78 -2.28 -13.02
CA GLN A 473 -25.19 -2.96 -14.18
C GLN A 473 -23.72 -2.53 -14.45
N SER A 474 -22.90 -3.44 -15.00
CA SER A 474 -21.57 -3.09 -15.54
C SER A 474 -21.66 -2.75 -17.03
N ALA A 475 -21.26 -1.53 -17.40
CA ALA A 475 -21.35 -1.02 -18.76
C ALA A 475 -20.05 -0.34 -19.23
N SER A 476 -19.92 -0.20 -20.55
CA SER A 476 -18.86 0.60 -21.18
C SER A 476 -19.49 1.60 -22.14
N PHE A 477 -19.04 2.86 -22.09
CA PHE A 477 -19.59 3.97 -22.87
C PHE A 477 -18.54 4.54 -23.82
N ALA A 478 -18.86 4.64 -25.10
CA ALA A 478 -18.06 5.41 -26.06
C ALA A 478 -18.39 6.91 -25.94
N LEU A 479 -17.40 7.75 -25.67
CA LEU A 479 -17.61 9.20 -25.44
C LEU A 479 -17.35 10.03 -26.70
N LYS A 480 -18.29 10.92 -27.06
CA LYS A 480 -18.20 11.76 -28.27
C LYS A 480 -17.27 12.96 -28.05
N ARG A 481 -16.31 13.17 -28.96
CA ARG A 481 -15.35 14.30 -28.98
C ARG A 481 -14.37 14.42 -27.79
N VAL A 482 -14.42 13.52 -26.80
CA VAL A 482 -13.47 13.49 -25.66
C VAL A 482 -12.21 12.68 -26.03
N ARG A 483 -11.00 13.16 -25.69
CA ARG A 483 -9.75 12.43 -25.94
C ARG A 483 -9.35 11.62 -24.71
N ARG A 484 -8.73 10.44 -24.90
CA ARG A 484 -8.37 9.53 -23.79
C ARG A 484 -7.52 10.15 -22.68
N ARG A 485 -6.66 11.12 -23.00
CA ARG A 485 -5.82 11.85 -22.02
C ARG A 485 -6.63 12.79 -21.11
N ASP A 486 -7.82 13.17 -21.55
CA ASP A 486 -8.71 14.10 -20.85
C ASP A 486 -9.59 13.36 -19.82
N VAL A 487 -9.49 12.02 -19.75
CA VAL A 487 -10.27 11.13 -18.86
C VAL A 487 -9.35 10.22 -18.04
N ARG A 488 -9.72 9.94 -16.78
CA ARG A 488 -8.96 9.10 -15.85
C ARG A 488 -9.87 8.17 -15.04
N LYS A 489 -9.25 7.18 -14.38
CA LYS A 489 -9.89 6.40 -13.31
C LYS A 489 -10.27 7.32 -12.12
N GLY A 490 -11.40 7.05 -11.48
CA GLY A 490 -11.91 7.85 -10.38
C GLY A 490 -12.49 9.21 -10.79
N MET A 491 -12.73 9.42 -12.08
CA MET A 491 -13.77 10.36 -12.52
C MET A 491 -15.15 9.68 -12.44
N VAL A 492 -16.20 10.48 -12.36
CA VAL A 492 -17.58 10.06 -12.53
C VAL A 492 -18.13 10.56 -13.87
N VAL A 493 -19.18 9.88 -14.33
CA VAL A 493 -20.09 10.35 -15.36
C VAL A 493 -21.43 10.60 -14.67
N LEU A 494 -22.00 11.78 -14.87
CA LEU A 494 -23.25 12.22 -14.26
C LEU A 494 -24.24 12.64 -15.36
N ALA A 495 -25.54 12.61 -15.04
CA ALA A 495 -26.54 13.33 -15.82
C ALA A 495 -26.13 14.82 -15.97
N LYS A 496 -26.51 15.44 -17.09
CA LYS A 496 -26.44 16.90 -17.20
C LYS A 496 -27.60 17.51 -16.39
N PRO A 497 -27.37 18.29 -15.33
CA PRO A 497 -28.45 18.98 -14.63
C PRO A 497 -29.13 20.00 -15.57
N GLU A 498 -30.42 20.25 -15.33
CA GLU A 498 -31.19 21.24 -16.08
C GLU A 498 -30.80 22.66 -15.62
N ASP A 499 -30.75 22.87 -14.31
CA ASP A 499 -30.34 24.13 -13.68
C ASP A 499 -28.84 24.20 -13.36
N ALA A 500 -28.29 25.41 -13.48
CA ALA A 500 -26.87 25.68 -13.19
C ALA A 500 -26.55 25.71 -11.68
N ALA A 501 -27.56 25.77 -10.81
CA ALA A 501 -27.40 25.73 -9.35
C ALA A 501 -27.01 24.33 -8.84
N ASP A 502 -27.46 23.28 -9.54
CA ASP A 502 -27.23 21.87 -9.24
C ASP A 502 -26.00 21.31 -9.97
N ALA A 503 -25.09 22.20 -10.38
CA ALA A 503 -23.79 21.80 -10.91
C ALA A 503 -23.02 20.93 -9.88
N PRO A 504 -22.46 19.77 -10.28
CA PRO A 504 -21.86 18.82 -9.36
C PRO A 504 -20.68 19.44 -8.60
N ARG A 505 -20.83 19.52 -7.27
CA ARG A 505 -19.87 20.18 -6.37
C ARG A 505 -18.65 19.29 -6.12
N VAL A 506 -17.46 19.88 -6.19
CA VAL A 506 -16.18 19.16 -6.08
C VAL A 506 -15.33 19.81 -5.00
N PHE A 507 -14.76 19.00 -4.11
CA PHE A 507 -14.04 19.50 -2.95
C PHE A 507 -12.63 18.90 -2.85
N ARG A 508 -11.69 19.63 -2.23
CA ARG A 508 -10.42 19.06 -1.77
C ARG A 508 -10.56 18.57 -0.33
N GLU A 509 -11.38 19.24 0.46
CA GLU A 509 -11.66 18.94 1.85
C GLU A 509 -12.96 18.14 2.01
N PHE A 510 -13.02 17.26 3.00
CA PHE A 510 -14.25 16.61 3.45
C PHE A 510 -14.08 16.14 4.90
N VAL A 511 -15.19 15.92 5.60
CA VAL A 511 -15.20 15.35 6.95
C VAL A 511 -15.68 13.91 6.87
N ALA A 512 -14.91 13.01 7.47
CA ALA A 512 -15.24 11.59 7.56
C ALA A 512 -15.03 11.06 8.97
N GLU A 513 -15.84 10.08 9.34
CA GLU A 513 -15.70 9.37 10.60
C GLU A 513 -14.94 8.07 10.37
N VAL A 514 -13.89 7.82 11.15
CA VAL A 514 -12.91 6.74 10.90
C VAL A 514 -12.69 5.87 12.12
N LEU A 515 -12.49 4.56 11.88
CA LEU A 515 -12.04 3.58 12.86
C LEU A 515 -10.61 3.15 12.51
N ILE A 516 -9.69 3.22 13.47
CA ILE A 516 -8.28 2.83 13.26
C ILE A 516 -8.05 1.37 13.69
N LEU A 517 -7.84 0.48 12.71
CA LEU A 517 -7.76 -0.97 12.90
C LEU A 517 -6.42 -1.44 13.51
N SER A 518 -5.29 -0.94 12.99
CA SER A 518 -3.96 -1.25 13.54
C SER A 518 -2.93 -0.20 13.12
N HIS A 519 -2.43 0.54 14.11
CA HIS A 519 -1.47 1.61 13.92
C HIS A 519 -0.53 1.70 15.14
N ALA A 520 0.78 1.55 14.91
CA ALA A 520 1.78 1.46 15.98
C ALA A 520 2.18 2.84 16.55
N THR A 521 2.02 3.91 15.77
CA THR A 521 2.28 5.29 16.19
C THR A 521 0.98 6.05 16.42
N THR A 522 1.07 7.23 17.04
CA THR A 522 -0.09 8.07 17.35
C THR A 522 -0.44 8.98 16.17
N ILE A 523 -1.66 8.89 15.64
CA ILE A 523 -2.12 9.74 14.53
C ILE A 523 -2.48 11.13 15.05
N LYS A 524 -2.08 12.17 14.31
CA LYS A 524 -2.21 13.60 14.65
C LYS A 524 -2.53 14.41 13.39
N PRO A 525 -2.99 15.67 13.51
CA PRO A 525 -3.02 16.62 12.39
C PRO A 525 -1.69 16.68 11.63
N LYS A 526 -1.77 16.93 10.31
CA LYS A 526 -0.69 16.84 9.32
C LYS A 526 -0.20 15.42 8.98
N TYR A 527 -0.72 14.36 9.59
CA TYR A 527 -0.46 12.98 9.13
C TYR A 527 -0.97 12.79 7.69
N GLN A 528 -0.22 12.03 6.88
CA GLN A 528 -0.54 11.75 5.48
C GLN A 528 -0.59 10.24 5.20
N ALA A 529 -1.56 9.81 4.40
CA ALA A 529 -1.67 8.43 3.92
C ALA A 529 -2.40 8.35 2.57
N MET A 530 -2.34 7.17 1.95
CA MET A 530 -3.12 6.87 0.76
C MET A 530 -4.55 6.54 1.17
N LEU A 531 -5.49 7.33 0.66
CA LEU A 531 -6.92 7.09 0.78
C LEU A 531 -7.42 6.39 -0.49
N HIS A 532 -8.41 5.51 -0.32
CA HIS A 532 -9.23 5.00 -1.41
C HIS A 532 -10.71 5.21 -1.05
N VAL A 533 -11.48 5.70 -2.02
CA VAL A 533 -12.94 5.90 -1.91
C VAL A 533 -13.55 5.56 -3.27
N GLY A 534 -14.25 4.44 -3.37
CA GLY A 534 -14.63 3.88 -4.68
C GLY A 534 -13.40 3.72 -5.60
N PRO A 535 -13.44 4.17 -6.86
CA PRO A 535 -12.28 4.15 -7.77
C PRO A 535 -11.27 5.29 -7.53
N VAL A 536 -11.54 6.26 -6.64
CA VAL A 536 -10.60 7.33 -6.29
C VAL A 536 -9.48 6.76 -5.41
N SER A 537 -8.22 7.02 -5.76
CA SER A 537 -7.03 6.53 -5.03
C SER A 537 -5.96 7.61 -4.97
N GLN A 538 -5.89 8.36 -3.86
CA GLN A 538 -5.08 9.59 -3.75
C GLN A 538 -4.54 9.83 -2.33
N THR A 539 -3.38 10.48 -2.22
CA THR A 539 -2.83 10.89 -0.92
C THR A 539 -3.67 12.00 -0.28
N CYS A 540 -4.02 11.82 0.98
CA CYS A 540 -4.74 12.79 1.80
C CYS A 540 -3.92 13.19 3.02
N THR A 541 -4.07 14.45 3.44
CA THR A 541 -3.54 14.98 4.70
C THR A 541 -4.69 15.17 5.69
N ILE A 542 -4.50 14.79 6.96
CA ILE A 542 -5.44 15.12 8.03
C ILE A 542 -5.25 16.59 8.43
N ILE A 543 -6.29 17.41 8.29
CA ILE A 543 -6.29 18.83 8.69
C ILE A 543 -6.59 18.96 10.18
N ALA A 544 -7.68 18.34 10.62
CA ALA A 544 -8.24 18.45 11.96
C ALA A 544 -8.82 17.10 12.39
N ILE A 545 -8.95 16.92 13.71
CA ILE A 545 -9.44 15.72 14.39
C ILE A 545 -10.29 16.21 15.56
N ASP A 546 -11.40 15.54 15.86
CA ASP A 546 -12.26 15.80 17.03
C ASP A 546 -11.56 15.70 18.41
N ARG A 547 -10.31 15.24 18.45
CA ARG A 547 -9.52 15.01 19.66
C ARG A 547 -8.02 15.21 19.40
N ALA A 548 -7.25 15.41 20.47
CA ALA A 548 -5.82 15.70 20.39
C ALA A 548 -4.97 14.65 19.64
N HIS A 549 -5.39 13.37 19.64
CA HIS A 549 -4.74 12.29 18.87
C HIS A 549 -5.60 11.01 18.77
N ILE A 550 -5.35 10.18 17.75
CA ILE A 550 -6.04 8.90 17.52
C ILE A 550 -5.05 7.73 17.65
N ARG A 551 -5.48 6.60 18.22
CA ARG A 551 -4.73 5.34 18.37
C ARG A 551 -5.51 4.14 17.79
N THR A 552 -4.92 2.95 17.87
CA THR A 552 -5.59 1.69 17.48
C THR A 552 -6.84 1.44 18.33
N GLY A 553 -7.96 1.11 17.70
CA GLY A 553 -9.26 0.88 18.34
C GLY A 553 -10.08 2.15 18.59
N ASP A 554 -9.55 3.34 18.28
CA ASP A 554 -10.30 4.59 18.39
C ASP A 554 -11.16 4.83 17.14
N ARG A 555 -12.41 5.22 17.38
CA ARG A 555 -13.35 5.79 16.41
C ARG A 555 -13.36 7.32 16.58
N ALA A 556 -13.14 8.08 15.51
CA ALA A 556 -12.96 9.54 15.54
C ALA A 556 -13.46 10.26 14.28
N THR A 557 -13.93 11.49 14.43
CA THR A 557 -14.28 12.39 13.31
C THR A 557 -13.05 13.18 12.86
N VAL A 558 -12.77 13.17 11.55
CA VAL A 558 -11.53 13.66 10.96
C VAL A 558 -11.79 14.46 9.69
N ALA A 559 -11.19 15.65 9.60
CA ALA A 559 -11.20 16.46 8.39
C ALA A 559 -9.98 16.10 7.53
N PHE A 560 -10.22 15.63 6.30
CA PHE A 560 -9.20 15.28 5.33
C PHE A 560 -9.07 16.37 4.26
N ARG A 561 -7.87 16.52 3.69
CA ARG A 561 -7.60 17.29 2.46
C ARG A 561 -6.87 16.41 1.44
N PHE A 562 -7.46 16.26 0.26
CA PHE A 562 -6.81 15.73 -0.93
C PHE A 562 -5.61 16.60 -1.33
N VAL A 563 -4.43 15.99 -1.51
CA VAL A 563 -3.18 16.73 -1.74
C VAL A 563 -3.02 17.22 -3.18
N GLN A 564 -3.44 16.43 -4.18
CA GLN A 564 -3.09 16.68 -5.58
C GLN A 564 -4.16 17.50 -6.33
N ARG A 565 -5.42 17.06 -6.31
CA ARG A 565 -6.56 17.63 -7.03
C ARG A 565 -7.86 17.44 -6.22
N PRO A 566 -8.92 18.23 -6.45
CA PRO A 566 -10.24 17.93 -5.91
C PRO A 566 -10.79 16.63 -6.53
N GLU A 567 -11.69 15.96 -5.83
CA GLU A 567 -12.38 14.74 -6.27
C GLU A 567 -13.87 14.86 -5.95
N TYR A 568 -14.74 14.22 -6.73
CA TYR A 568 -16.17 14.18 -6.46
C TYR A 568 -16.44 13.08 -5.43
N LEU A 569 -17.18 13.43 -4.37
CA LEU A 569 -17.56 12.56 -3.26
C LEU A 569 -18.99 12.91 -2.83
N VAL A 570 -19.71 11.94 -2.29
CA VAL A 570 -21.06 12.14 -1.73
C VAL A 570 -21.08 11.57 -0.29
N PRO A 571 -21.86 12.13 0.65
CA PRO A 571 -22.04 11.52 1.97
C PRO A 571 -22.42 10.03 1.91
N GLY A 572 -22.03 9.28 2.95
CA GLY A 572 -22.16 7.82 2.97
C GLY A 572 -21.12 7.05 2.15
N ASP A 573 -20.18 7.73 1.46
CA ASP A 573 -19.09 7.07 0.73
C ASP A 573 -18.14 6.34 1.68
N ARG A 574 -17.78 5.10 1.34
CA ARG A 574 -16.95 4.23 2.21
C ARG A 574 -15.45 4.51 2.06
N LEU A 575 -14.86 4.80 3.21
CA LEU A 575 -13.47 5.03 3.60
C LEU A 575 -12.50 3.84 3.62
N LEU A 576 -11.40 3.82 2.85
CA LEU A 576 -10.25 2.96 3.19
C LEU A 576 -8.92 3.73 3.28
N PHE A 577 -8.30 3.69 4.45
CA PHE A 577 -7.13 4.48 4.85
C PHE A 577 -5.89 3.58 5.00
N ARG A 578 -4.81 3.87 4.28
CA ARG A 578 -3.72 2.92 4.05
C ARG A 578 -2.31 3.53 4.00
N GLU A 579 -1.38 2.88 4.71
CA GLU A 579 0.06 3.13 4.66
C GLU A 579 0.75 1.75 4.54
N GLY A 580 1.04 1.36 3.29
CA GLY A 580 1.38 -0.02 2.95
C GLY A 580 0.18 -0.95 3.11
N ARG A 581 -0.07 -1.40 4.35
CA ARG A 581 -1.24 -2.17 4.78
C ARG A 581 -2.39 -1.26 5.25
N THR A 582 -3.57 -1.85 5.32
CA THR A 582 -4.82 -1.20 5.77
C THR A 582 -4.69 -0.77 7.23
N LYS A 583 -4.87 0.54 7.49
CA LYS A 583 -4.68 1.16 8.80
C LYS A 583 -5.99 1.53 9.48
N GLY A 584 -6.98 1.94 8.68
CA GLY A 584 -8.29 2.36 9.16
C GLY A 584 -9.35 2.30 8.08
N LEU A 585 -10.59 2.34 8.54
CA LEU A 585 -11.81 2.38 7.74
C LEU A 585 -12.53 3.70 8.01
N GLY A 586 -13.53 4.06 7.21
CA GLY A 586 -14.34 5.23 7.50
C GLY A 586 -15.59 5.37 6.66
N ILE A 587 -16.31 6.46 6.89
CA ILE A 587 -17.44 6.90 6.06
C ILE A 587 -17.46 8.43 5.95
N VAL A 588 -17.69 8.94 4.74
CA VAL A 588 -17.80 10.39 4.48
C VAL A 588 -19.09 10.91 5.11
N LYS A 589 -18.96 11.86 6.05
CA LYS A 589 -20.09 12.46 6.77
C LYS A 589 -20.57 13.74 6.11
N SER A 590 -19.65 14.57 5.63
CA SER A 590 -19.95 15.78 4.85
C SER A 590 -18.80 16.13 3.91
N VAL A 591 -19.12 16.86 2.84
CA VAL A 591 -18.14 17.35 1.85
C VAL A 591 -17.84 18.83 2.08
N GLY A 592 -16.59 19.24 1.83
CA GLY A 592 -16.05 20.50 2.34
C GLY A 592 -15.61 20.42 3.81
N TYR A 593 -14.91 21.44 4.27
CA TYR A 593 -14.58 21.68 5.68
C TYR A 593 -14.31 23.17 5.88
N ASP A 594 -14.96 23.78 6.87
CA ASP A 594 -14.74 25.18 7.26
C ASP A 594 -13.73 25.25 8.44
N PRO A 595 -12.53 25.83 8.26
CA PRO A 595 -11.58 26.02 9.34
C PRO A 595 -12.10 26.91 10.49
N LEU A 596 -13.14 27.71 10.27
CA LEU A 596 -13.77 28.55 11.30
C LEU A 596 -14.71 27.75 12.22
N LYS A 597 -15.11 26.54 11.83
CA LYS A 597 -15.91 25.59 12.63
C LYS A 597 -15.09 24.34 12.96
N PRO A 598 -14.13 24.42 13.91
CA PRO A 598 -13.21 23.33 14.20
C PRO A 598 -13.92 22.08 14.76
N LEU A 599 -13.49 20.90 14.30
CA LEU A 599 -13.93 19.63 14.87
C LEU A 599 -13.56 19.57 16.37
N GLY A 600 -14.55 19.27 17.22
CA GLY A 600 -14.35 19.21 18.67
C GLY A 600 -14.53 20.54 19.42
N GLY A 601 -15.02 21.60 18.77
CA GLY A 601 -15.63 22.73 19.49
C GLY A 601 -16.88 22.26 20.23
N GLY A 602 -16.89 22.35 21.55
CA GLY A 602 -18.06 22.03 22.37
C GLY A 602 -19.13 23.11 22.24
N ASP A 603 -20.39 22.68 22.13
CA ASP A 603 -21.54 23.57 22.32
C ASP A 603 -21.76 23.79 23.81
N GLU A 604 -21.12 24.83 24.34
CA GLU A 604 -21.50 25.44 25.62
C GLU A 604 -22.24 26.76 25.37
N GLY A 605 -23.39 26.66 24.69
CA GLY A 605 -24.47 27.64 24.82
C GLY A 605 -24.83 28.39 23.54
N LEU A 606 -25.78 27.81 22.79
CA LEU A 606 -27.10 28.44 22.68
C LEU A 606 -28.19 27.38 22.44
N GLY A 607 -28.80 26.91 23.53
CA GLY A 607 -29.96 26.02 23.48
C GLY A 607 -31.26 26.80 23.28
N GLU A 608 -31.67 27.00 22.03
CA GLU A 608 -33.08 27.25 21.69
C GLU A 608 -33.72 25.91 21.24
N GLU A 609 -34.04 25.06 22.22
CA GLU A 609 -35.04 24.01 22.00
C GLU A 609 -36.43 24.67 21.94
N ASP A 610 -37.07 24.62 20.78
CA ASP A 610 -38.49 24.95 20.65
C ASP A 610 -39.34 23.90 21.38
N LYS A 611 -39.61 24.16 22.67
CA LYS A 611 -40.38 23.28 23.56
C LYS A 611 -41.89 23.42 23.38
N GLY A 612 -42.35 23.24 22.15
CA GLY A 612 -43.77 23.09 21.79
C GLY A 612 -44.41 21.76 22.21
N LYS A 613 -44.05 21.19 23.38
CA LYS A 613 -44.77 20.06 24.01
C LYS A 613 -44.79 20.17 25.53
N GLU A 614 -45.98 20.36 26.06
CA GLU A 614 -46.26 20.40 27.49
C GLU A 614 -46.07 19.02 28.14
N LYS A 615 -45.64 19.02 29.40
CA LYS A 615 -45.97 17.93 30.32
C LYS A 615 -47.16 18.37 31.15
N VAL A 616 -48.30 17.72 30.97
CA VAL A 616 -49.30 17.62 32.04
C VAL A 616 -48.85 16.48 32.95
N GLU A 617 -48.62 16.78 34.22
CA GLU A 617 -48.42 15.74 35.23
C GLU A 617 -49.77 15.10 35.57
N GLY A 618 -49.77 13.81 35.89
CA GLY A 618 -51.00 13.12 36.29
C GLY A 618 -51.37 13.49 37.73
N ASP A 619 -52.56 14.08 37.89
CA ASP A 619 -53.33 14.01 39.14
C ASP A 619 -54.65 13.28 38.86
N GLY A 620 -55.29 12.75 39.90
CA GLY A 620 -56.29 11.68 39.79
C GLY A 620 -57.68 12.11 39.29
N GLY A 621 -58.32 11.22 38.52
CA GLY A 621 -59.72 11.28 38.11
C GLY A 621 -60.19 9.89 37.68
N ALA A 622 -61.49 9.61 37.83
CA ALA A 622 -62.12 8.32 37.50
C ALA A 622 -63.22 8.49 36.42
N GLU A 623 -63.95 7.41 36.16
CA GLU A 623 -65.14 7.31 35.27
C GLU A 623 -64.77 7.43 33.77
N GLU A 624 -64.99 6.38 32.97
CA GLU A 624 -66.28 5.90 32.41
C GLU A 624 -66.87 6.85 31.36
N GLY A 625 -67.19 6.33 30.16
CA GLY A 625 -67.72 7.14 29.06
C GLY A 625 -67.54 6.50 27.68
N GLU A 626 -68.62 5.88 27.20
CA GLU A 626 -68.84 5.47 25.81
C GLU A 626 -68.77 6.66 24.83
N GLY A 627 -68.66 6.44 23.51
CA GLY A 627 -68.83 7.55 22.57
C GLY A 627 -68.51 7.29 21.11
N GLU A 628 -69.55 7.01 20.34
CA GLU A 628 -69.64 7.04 18.86
C GLU A 628 -68.92 8.25 18.23
N SER A 629 -68.11 8.11 17.17
CA SER A 629 -68.43 7.75 15.77
C SER A 629 -69.04 8.90 14.92
N SER A 630 -68.75 8.85 13.62
CA SER A 630 -69.43 9.61 12.56
C SER A 630 -69.15 11.13 12.52
N THR A 631 -69.44 11.88 11.44
CA THR A 631 -69.52 11.57 10.00
C THR A 631 -69.44 12.89 9.20
N ALA A 632 -69.15 12.79 7.89
CA ALA A 632 -69.73 13.65 6.83
C ALA A 632 -69.40 15.17 6.79
N ALA A 633 -69.63 15.87 5.67
CA ALA A 633 -69.53 15.46 4.27
C ALA A 633 -69.55 16.69 3.33
N GLY A 634 -68.76 16.63 2.25
CA GLY A 634 -69.10 17.27 0.97
C GLY A 634 -69.14 18.81 0.90
N ALA A 635 -69.56 19.41 -0.22
CA ALA A 635 -69.78 18.83 -1.56
C ALA A 635 -69.70 19.92 -2.64
N ALA A 636 -69.34 19.52 -3.87
CA ALA A 636 -69.39 20.31 -5.12
C ALA A 636 -68.48 21.57 -5.19
N GLY A 637 -68.07 22.05 -6.37
CA GLY A 637 -68.24 21.49 -7.72
C GLY A 637 -67.83 22.46 -8.84
N THR A 638 -67.94 21.99 -10.09
CA THR A 638 -67.83 22.72 -11.38
C THR A 638 -66.48 23.37 -11.75
N ASP A 639 -65.83 22.74 -12.73
CA ASP A 639 -65.50 23.29 -14.06
C ASP A 639 -64.43 24.38 -14.28
N SER A 640 -63.27 23.86 -14.73
CA SER A 640 -62.70 24.11 -16.07
C SER A 640 -61.64 25.22 -16.30
N TRP A 641 -60.52 24.78 -16.90
CA TRP A 641 -59.70 25.44 -17.93
C TRP A 641 -59.25 26.90 -17.77
N GLY A 642 -57.93 27.14 -17.61
CA GLY A 642 -57.31 28.44 -17.94
C GLY A 642 -55.86 28.59 -17.47
N LYS A 643 -54.88 28.57 -18.38
CA LYS A 643 -53.45 28.76 -18.06
C LYS A 643 -53.17 30.12 -17.41
N GLY A 644 -52.58 30.11 -16.23
CA GLY A 644 -52.41 31.28 -15.36
C GLY A 644 -51.39 32.34 -15.76
N THR A 645 -51.15 33.27 -14.82
CA THR A 645 -49.92 34.07 -14.76
C THR A 645 -49.68 34.62 -13.35
N VAL A 646 -48.43 35.01 -13.11
CA VAL A 646 -47.84 35.53 -11.86
C VAL A 646 -48.53 36.81 -11.33
N SER A 647 -48.74 36.91 -10.01
CA SER A 647 -48.60 38.20 -9.30
C SER A 647 -48.20 38.07 -7.82
N GLU A 648 -47.17 38.85 -7.47
CA GLU A 648 -46.93 39.61 -6.24
C GLU A 648 -47.73 39.39 -4.94
N SER A 649 -47.03 39.61 -3.81
CA SER A 649 -47.53 40.50 -2.75
C SER A 649 -46.38 41.20 -2.02
N LYS A 650 -46.55 42.48 -1.68
CA LYS A 650 -45.62 43.33 -0.92
C LYS A 650 -46.34 43.89 0.30
N LEU A 651 -45.64 44.11 1.42
CA LEU A 651 -45.70 45.31 2.30
C LEU A 651 -44.58 45.18 3.35
N PHE A 652 -43.68 46.11 3.70
CA PHE A 652 -43.65 47.59 3.94
C PHE A 652 -44.01 48.06 5.37
N VAL A 653 -43.05 48.74 6.03
CA VAL A 653 -43.10 49.81 7.10
C VAL A 653 -41.72 49.81 7.83
N VAL A 654 -40.80 50.79 7.67
CA VAL A 654 -40.69 52.16 8.27
C VAL A 654 -40.18 52.14 9.74
N LEU A 655 -39.19 52.92 10.23
CA LEU A 655 -38.07 53.74 9.64
C LEU A 655 -37.08 54.23 10.77
N PHE A 656 -36.14 55.13 10.42
CA PHE A 656 -35.06 55.82 11.19
C PHE A 656 -33.68 55.12 11.27
N ARG A 657 -32.54 55.60 10.74
CA ARG A 657 -32.05 56.83 10.02
C ARG A 657 -31.17 57.83 10.81
N ALA A 658 -29.86 57.77 10.53
CA ALA A 658 -28.88 58.87 10.45
C ALA A 658 -27.66 58.32 9.65
N ASP A 659 -27.21 58.70 8.45
CA ASP A 659 -27.24 59.90 7.57
C ASP A 659 -25.90 60.70 7.56
N LEU A 660 -25.63 61.49 6.51
CA LEU A 660 -24.33 62.02 6.00
C LEU A 660 -23.50 60.94 5.25
N SER A 661 -23.38 60.86 3.90
CA SER A 661 -23.47 61.82 2.77
C SER A 661 -22.20 62.69 2.56
N SER A 662 -21.72 63.04 1.34
CA SER A 662 -22.20 62.76 -0.05
C SER A 662 -21.17 63.15 -1.15
N ARG A 663 -21.58 63.01 -2.44
CA ARG A 663 -20.98 63.43 -3.75
C ARG A 663 -20.06 62.41 -4.46
N TRP A 664 -20.12 62.05 -5.76
CA TRP A 664 -20.81 62.42 -7.05
C TRP A 664 -19.94 62.99 -8.20
N ARG A 665 -19.69 62.10 -9.20
CA ARG A 665 -19.70 62.20 -10.69
C ARG A 665 -19.08 63.36 -11.53
N GLN A 666 -18.65 62.93 -12.73
CA GLN A 666 -18.71 63.58 -14.08
C GLN A 666 -17.63 64.57 -14.55
N SER A 667 -16.93 64.22 -15.66
CA SER A 667 -16.99 64.93 -16.97
C SER A 667 -16.10 64.32 -18.10
N PHE A 668 -16.31 64.83 -19.34
CA PHE A 668 -15.66 64.55 -20.65
C PHE A 668 -14.13 64.76 -20.71
N GLY A 669 -13.34 64.41 -21.76
CA GLY A 669 -13.58 63.76 -23.07
C GLY A 669 -12.46 64.05 -24.10
N LEU A 670 -12.52 63.50 -25.34
CA LEU A 670 -11.59 63.68 -26.51
C LEU A 670 -10.16 63.06 -26.38
N ALA A 671 -9.45 62.58 -27.43
CA ALA A 671 -9.80 62.20 -28.83
C ALA A 671 -8.64 61.39 -29.52
N LYS A 672 -8.93 60.80 -30.70
CA LYS A 672 -8.02 60.15 -31.70
C LYS A 672 -7.37 58.79 -31.35
N SER A 673 -6.97 57.92 -32.30
CA SER A 673 -7.52 57.51 -33.63
C SER A 673 -6.65 56.37 -34.23
N CYS A 674 -7.17 55.66 -35.24
CA CYS A 674 -6.56 54.57 -36.04
C CYS A 674 -6.52 53.18 -35.34
N GLN A 675 -6.85 52.02 -35.95
CA GLN A 675 -6.70 51.49 -37.34
C GLN A 675 -5.28 50.98 -37.65
N ASP A 676 -5.04 49.80 -38.26
CA ASP A 676 -5.95 48.79 -38.85
C ASP A 676 -5.38 47.34 -38.80
N ASP A 677 -6.27 46.36 -38.99
CA ASP A 677 -6.16 45.06 -39.70
C ASP A 677 -4.86 44.22 -39.88
N ASN A 678 -5.10 42.89 -39.91
CA ASN A 678 -4.45 41.87 -40.76
C ASN A 678 -2.94 41.52 -40.54
N SER A 679 -2.41 40.38 -41.01
CA SER A 679 -2.99 39.04 -41.28
C SER A 679 -1.88 38.00 -41.50
N GLN A 680 -2.23 36.71 -41.39
CA GLN A 680 -1.58 35.54 -42.01
C GLN A 680 -0.08 35.25 -41.73
N SER A 681 0.10 34.04 -41.21
CA SER A 681 1.21 33.09 -41.44
C SER A 681 2.07 33.25 -42.71
N TYR A 682 3.36 32.91 -42.60
CA TYR A 682 3.97 31.88 -43.46
C TYR A 682 5.12 31.14 -42.76
N VAL A 683 5.87 30.31 -43.49
CA VAL A 683 6.65 29.15 -42.98
C VAL A 683 8.13 29.25 -43.41
N PHE A 684 8.97 28.38 -42.81
CA PHE A 684 10.41 28.13 -43.04
C PHE A 684 11.39 29.13 -42.37
N ASP A 685 12.65 28.79 -42.10
CA ASP A 685 13.32 27.52 -41.69
C ASP A 685 14.82 27.82 -41.43
N ASN A 686 15.46 26.97 -40.63
CA ASN A 686 16.88 26.60 -40.68
C ASN A 686 18.05 27.57 -40.29
N GLN A 687 19.08 26.92 -39.74
CA GLN A 687 20.52 27.24 -39.68
C GLN A 687 21.08 28.41 -38.82
N HIS A 688 21.91 28.00 -37.84
CA HIS A 688 23.34 28.35 -37.64
C HIS A 688 23.84 29.80 -37.96
N ARG A 689 24.67 30.47 -37.13
CA ARG A 689 25.90 29.96 -36.46
C ARG A 689 26.48 30.97 -35.45
N TYR A 690 27.19 30.46 -34.44
CA TYR A 690 28.41 31.00 -33.79
C TYR A 690 28.96 32.42 -34.17
N MET A 691 29.19 33.31 -33.19
CA MET A 691 30.52 33.52 -32.54
C MET A 691 30.61 34.63 -31.44
N LYS A 692 31.18 34.23 -30.29
CA LYS A 692 32.26 34.84 -29.44
C LYS A 692 32.33 36.35 -29.04
N HIS A 693 33.06 36.52 -27.91
CA HIS A 693 33.58 37.74 -27.25
C HIS A 693 32.57 38.52 -26.38
N ARG A 694 32.66 38.60 -25.04
CA ARG A 694 33.70 38.34 -24.00
C ARG A 694 34.79 39.41 -23.85
N HIS A 695 34.58 40.38 -22.95
CA HIS A 695 35.46 40.96 -21.90
C HIS A 695 34.57 41.93 -21.05
N SER A 696 34.57 42.00 -19.71
CA SER A 696 35.61 42.23 -18.68
C SER A 696 35.94 43.73 -18.47
N ALA A 697 36.01 44.32 -17.26
CA ALA A 697 35.60 43.92 -15.89
C ALA A 697 35.78 45.11 -14.87
N ARG A 698 35.40 44.88 -13.59
CA ARG A 698 35.86 45.52 -12.31
C ARG A 698 35.19 46.81 -11.76
N SER A 699 35.05 46.80 -10.41
CA SER A 699 35.03 47.91 -9.40
C SER A 699 33.91 48.98 -9.43
N GLY A 700 33.49 49.57 -8.29
CA GLY A 700 33.81 49.27 -6.89
C GLY A 700 33.34 50.33 -5.85
N SER A 701 33.07 49.89 -4.61
CA SER A 701 33.07 50.65 -3.33
C SER A 701 32.31 52.00 -3.15
N SER A 702 31.14 51.92 -2.51
CA SER A 702 30.59 52.76 -1.39
C SER A 702 31.24 54.11 -0.98
N TRP A 703 30.44 55.19 -0.97
CA TRP A 703 30.27 56.26 0.05
C TRP A 703 28.87 56.94 -0.13
N ALA A 704 28.24 57.74 0.76
CA ALA A 704 28.05 57.71 2.22
C ALA A 704 27.04 58.83 2.70
N ILE A 705 26.83 58.95 4.03
CA ILE A 705 26.37 60.16 4.80
C ILE A 705 24.84 60.51 4.92
N LYS A 706 24.33 60.29 6.16
CA LYS A 706 23.39 61.06 7.03
C LYS A 706 22.04 61.65 6.52
N GLY A 707 20.98 61.33 7.29
CA GLY A 707 19.79 62.15 7.58
C GLY A 707 19.34 61.94 9.05
N LYS A 708 18.55 62.84 9.68
CA LYS A 708 18.27 62.80 11.14
C LYS A 708 16.87 63.28 11.58
N TRP A 709 16.32 62.57 12.58
CA TRP A 709 15.48 63.04 13.72
C TRP A 709 14.04 63.58 13.52
N SER A 710 13.08 62.98 14.24
CA SER A 710 12.36 63.62 15.37
C SER A 710 11.34 62.64 16.03
N THR A 711 10.79 62.99 17.21
CA THR A 711 9.73 62.26 17.94
C THR A 711 8.76 63.25 18.63
N PRO A 712 7.58 62.78 19.11
CA PRO A 712 7.25 63.00 20.53
C PRO A 712 6.51 61.84 21.24
N ARG A 713 6.24 62.03 22.55
CA ARG A 713 5.66 61.09 23.55
C ARG A 713 4.14 61.29 23.79
N ALA A 714 3.43 60.32 24.40
CA ALA A 714 3.03 60.38 25.84
C ALA A 714 1.93 59.39 26.34
N LYS A 715 2.21 58.69 27.48
CA LYS A 715 1.37 58.32 28.68
C LYS A 715 0.00 57.57 28.44
N ARG A 716 -0.67 56.88 29.40
CA ARG A 716 -0.66 56.75 30.88
C ARG A 716 -0.86 55.26 31.32
N MET A 717 -0.15 54.73 32.33
CA MET A 717 -0.51 54.47 33.77
C MET A 717 -1.43 53.27 34.13
N ARG A 718 -1.05 52.58 35.23
CA ARG A 718 -1.88 51.74 36.15
C ARG A 718 -1.35 51.91 37.60
N GLN A 719 -2.21 51.79 38.61
CA GLN A 719 -1.93 51.72 40.08
C GLN A 719 -3.05 50.85 40.73
N ILE A 720 -2.87 49.82 41.60
CA ILE A 720 -2.16 49.61 42.92
C ILE A 720 -3.12 49.80 44.13
N PRO A 721 -3.09 49.04 45.27
CA PRO A 721 -2.49 47.74 45.68
C PRO A 721 -3.60 46.67 46.06
N PRO A 722 -3.81 46.06 47.27
CA PRO A 722 -2.95 45.47 48.34
C PRO A 722 -3.38 44.09 48.98
N ARG A 723 -2.42 43.15 49.15
CA ARG A 723 -2.05 42.33 50.37
C ARG A 723 -2.97 41.30 51.11
N GLU A 724 -2.26 40.49 51.93
CA GLU A 724 -2.61 39.60 53.07
C GLU A 724 -2.71 38.05 52.85
N ALA A 725 -2.57 37.28 53.95
CA ALA A 725 -1.60 36.16 53.98
C ALA A 725 -1.73 35.11 55.14
N VAL A 726 -1.49 33.81 54.84
CA VAL A 726 -1.12 32.67 55.77
C VAL A 726 -2.27 32.25 56.75
N PRO A 727 -2.57 30.94 57.07
CA PRO A 727 -1.66 29.81 57.37
C PRO A 727 -2.07 28.42 56.77
N SER A 728 -1.75 27.33 57.47
CA SER A 728 -1.69 25.93 57.00
C SER A 728 -2.20 24.92 58.06
N LEU A 729 -2.10 23.60 57.74
CA LEU A 729 -2.43 22.42 58.57
C LEU A 729 -3.95 22.18 58.75
N VAL A 730 -4.50 21.00 58.44
CA VAL A 730 -4.35 19.69 59.12
C VAL A 730 -4.87 19.74 60.55
N GLU A 731 -6.07 19.21 60.77
CA GLU A 731 -6.36 18.37 61.94
C GLU A 731 -7.57 17.44 61.75
N VAL A 732 -7.63 16.40 62.61
CA VAL A 732 -8.78 15.52 62.94
C VAL A 732 -9.66 15.00 61.79
N ALA A 733 -9.09 14.03 61.09
CA ALA A 733 -9.62 12.67 61.01
C ALA A 733 -11.07 12.38 61.51
N LYS A 734 -12.00 12.28 60.56
CA LYS A 734 -13.14 11.34 60.55
C LYS A 734 -13.19 10.77 59.12
N SER A 735 -13.37 9.48 58.83
CA SER A 735 -13.75 8.31 59.62
C SER A 735 -12.78 7.16 59.29
N LEU A 736 -12.29 6.37 60.25
CA LEU A 736 -12.85 5.04 60.58
C LEU A 736 -13.56 4.33 59.41
N LEU A 737 -12.98 3.18 59.04
CA LEU A 737 -13.59 1.95 58.53
C LEU A 737 -14.98 2.05 57.87
N GLU A 738 -15.07 1.66 56.59
CA GLU A 738 -15.84 0.46 56.24
C GLU A 738 -15.29 -0.20 54.95
N ARG A 739 -14.80 -1.46 55.05
CA ARG A 739 -15.44 -2.73 54.61
C ARG A 739 -15.41 -2.90 53.07
N ARG A 740 -14.55 -3.78 52.53
CA ARG A 740 -14.72 -5.27 52.35
C ARG A 740 -15.24 -5.58 50.93
N ASP A 741 -14.99 -6.72 50.30
CA ASP A 741 -14.29 -7.98 50.63
C ASP A 741 -13.17 -8.26 49.58
N ILE A 742 -12.11 -9.08 49.71
CA ILE A 742 -11.83 -10.37 50.40
C ILE A 742 -12.54 -11.56 49.70
N VAL A 743 -11.82 -12.49 49.08
CA VAL A 743 -11.41 -13.85 49.56
C VAL A 743 -10.49 -14.38 48.43
N LEU A 744 -9.21 -14.70 48.65
CA LEU A 744 -8.64 -16.00 49.09
C LEU A 744 -8.97 -17.15 48.09
N LEU A 745 -8.12 -18.17 47.83
CA LEU A 745 -7.03 -18.80 48.59
C LEU A 745 -5.68 -18.73 47.82
N LEU A 746 -4.49 -18.65 48.47
CA LEU A 746 -3.71 -19.69 49.20
C LEU A 746 -3.33 -20.90 48.31
N THR A 747 -2.13 -21.49 48.41
CA THR A 747 -1.18 -21.60 49.55
C THR A 747 0.28 -21.20 49.24
N SER A 748 1.18 -21.36 50.22
CA SER A 748 2.54 -20.79 50.28
C SER A 748 3.65 -21.90 50.42
N PRO A 749 4.75 -21.79 51.20
CA PRO A 749 6.12 -21.72 50.64
C PRO A 749 7.07 -22.84 51.14
N LEU A 750 8.39 -22.66 50.97
CA LEU A 750 9.48 -22.76 52.00
C LEU A 750 10.83 -22.37 51.30
N VAL A 751 11.62 -21.36 51.70
CA VAL A 751 12.44 -21.16 52.95
C VAL A 751 13.73 -21.99 52.90
N SER A 752 14.97 -21.49 53.15
CA SER A 752 15.46 -20.49 54.14
C SER A 752 16.71 -19.72 53.60
N LYS A 753 17.49 -18.84 54.28
CA LYS A 753 17.70 -18.29 55.66
C LYS A 753 18.60 -17.02 55.53
N ALA A 754 18.92 -16.18 56.52
CA ALA A 754 18.10 -15.37 57.43
C ALA A 754 18.98 -14.35 58.22
N SER A 755 18.47 -13.13 58.53
CA SER A 755 18.93 -12.20 59.61
C SER A 755 20.34 -11.54 59.52
N ARG A 756 20.69 -10.38 60.16
CA ARG A 756 19.98 -9.43 61.08
C ARG A 756 20.69 -8.03 61.18
N LEU A 757 19.90 -6.99 61.50
CA LEU A 757 20.17 -5.81 62.37
C LEU A 757 21.11 -4.62 61.99
N THR A 758 20.78 -3.49 62.63
CA THR A 758 21.33 -2.11 62.66
C THR A 758 22.32 -1.90 63.84
N TRP A 759 23.00 -0.76 64.12
CA TRP A 759 22.71 0.69 64.00
C TRP A 759 24.00 1.55 64.21
N ALA A 760 24.05 2.81 63.73
CA ALA A 760 24.86 3.97 64.23
C ALA A 760 26.43 3.89 64.35
N LEU A 761 27.23 4.99 64.43
CA LEU A 761 27.32 6.26 63.68
C LEU A 761 28.57 7.07 64.18
N THR A 762 29.63 7.28 63.37
CA THR A 762 30.52 8.51 63.32
C THR A 762 31.79 8.36 62.45
N VAL A 763 32.01 9.34 61.56
CA VAL A 763 33.27 10.09 61.19
C VAL A 763 34.67 9.48 61.50
N PRO A 764 35.71 9.59 60.62
CA PRO A 764 35.76 9.84 59.16
C PRO A 764 36.63 8.79 58.39
N GLY A 765 36.84 8.99 57.08
CA GLY A 765 38.04 8.48 56.38
C GLY A 765 37.80 7.71 55.09
N LEU A 766 38.64 7.95 54.07
CA LEU A 766 38.70 7.15 52.85
C LEU A 766 39.35 5.79 53.15
N TYR A 767 38.81 4.70 52.59
CA TYR A 767 39.59 3.75 51.75
C TYR A 767 38.71 2.62 51.19
N CYS A 768 38.15 2.80 49.98
CA CYS A 768 37.65 1.71 49.13
C CYS A 768 37.60 2.14 47.63
N PRO A 769 37.55 1.21 46.66
CA PRO A 769 38.30 1.41 45.41
C PRO A 769 37.47 1.85 44.18
N VAL A 770 37.17 3.14 44.06
CA VAL A 770 36.56 3.72 42.82
C VAL A 770 37.58 3.82 41.66
N ARG A 771 38.88 3.64 41.93
CA ARG A 771 39.98 4.04 41.03
C ARG A 771 40.09 3.27 39.71
N GLN A 772 39.52 2.06 39.57
CA GLN A 772 39.51 1.32 38.29
C GLN A 772 38.45 1.89 37.33
N LYS A 773 37.16 1.78 37.67
CA LYS A 773 36.06 2.18 36.77
C LYS A 773 36.13 3.64 36.30
N ALA A 774 36.53 4.56 37.17
CA ALA A 774 36.69 5.97 36.78
C ALA A 774 37.87 6.20 35.81
N HIS A 775 38.95 5.42 35.93
CA HIS A 775 40.05 5.45 34.95
C HIS A 775 39.67 4.77 33.64
N GLU A 776 38.91 3.68 33.68
CA GLU A 776 38.37 3.01 32.49
C GLU A 776 37.47 3.97 31.72
N SER A 777 36.52 4.67 32.38
CA SER A 777 35.66 5.67 31.73
C SER A 777 36.45 6.83 31.11
N LEU A 778 37.47 7.36 31.80
CA LEU A 778 38.30 8.43 31.25
C LEU A 778 39.23 7.97 30.12
N ALA A 779 39.81 6.77 30.22
CA ALA A 779 40.61 6.16 29.15
C ALA A 779 39.75 5.82 27.93
N TYR A 780 38.47 5.48 28.12
CA TYR A 780 37.51 5.24 27.07
C TYR A 780 37.10 6.53 26.34
N ILE A 781 36.87 7.63 27.08
CA ILE A 781 36.66 8.97 26.47
C ILE A 781 37.90 9.38 25.66
N VAL A 782 39.10 9.23 26.24
CA VAL A 782 40.39 9.48 25.55
C VAL A 782 40.48 8.69 24.24
N TYR A 783 40.17 7.38 24.27
CA TYR A 783 40.18 6.50 23.11
C TYR A 783 39.14 6.91 22.04
N VAL A 784 37.90 7.22 22.44
CA VAL A 784 36.82 7.66 21.54
C VAL A 784 37.13 9.01 20.88
N LEU A 785 37.84 9.90 21.58
CA LEU A 785 38.31 11.19 21.05
C LEU A 785 39.68 11.09 20.33
N GLY A 786 40.29 9.90 20.24
CA GLY A 786 41.57 9.66 19.55
C GLY A 786 42.82 10.23 20.26
N LEU A 787 42.70 10.59 21.53
CA LEU A 787 43.78 11.18 22.33
C LEU A 787 44.69 10.08 22.93
N SER A 788 45.95 10.42 23.23
CA SER A 788 46.95 9.43 23.65
C SER A 788 46.90 9.03 25.13
N SER A 789 46.30 9.84 26.01
CA SER A 789 46.19 9.54 27.44
C SER A 789 45.17 10.44 28.17
N VAL A 790 44.76 10.03 29.38
CA VAL A 790 43.92 10.84 30.28
C VAL A 790 44.62 12.14 30.69
N ALA A 791 45.96 12.13 30.77
CA ALA A 791 46.75 13.34 30.96
C ALA A 791 46.62 14.26 29.73
N ALA A 792 46.81 13.74 28.51
CA ALA A 792 46.67 14.51 27.28
C ALA A 792 45.25 15.10 27.09
N PHE A 793 44.19 14.41 27.52
CA PHE A 793 42.83 14.94 27.50
C PHE A 793 42.63 16.12 28.48
N ARG A 794 43.21 16.05 29.70
CA ARG A 794 43.21 17.20 30.63
C ARG A 794 44.02 18.36 30.07
N THR A 795 45.25 18.10 29.63
CA THR A 795 46.12 19.09 28.98
C THR A 795 45.46 19.72 27.74
N TRP A 796 44.64 18.97 26.99
CA TRP A 796 43.87 19.48 25.85
C TRP A 796 42.73 20.41 26.28
N MET A 797 41.94 20.06 27.30
CA MET A 797 40.91 20.97 27.84
C MET A 797 41.52 22.26 28.41
N ASP A 798 42.70 22.16 29.04
CA ASP A 798 43.46 23.30 29.57
C ASP A 798 44.30 24.02 28.47
N SER A 799 44.21 23.62 27.19
CA SER A 799 45.02 24.19 26.10
C SER A 799 44.36 25.34 25.34
N GLU A 800 45.19 26.20 24.75
CA GLU A 800 44.75 27.25 23.81
C GLU A 800 44.05 26.68 22.56
N ALA A 801 44.20 25.39 22.24
CA ALA A 801 43.47 24.74 21.14
C ALA A 801 41.99 24.46 21.47
N PHE A 802 41.62 24.36 22.75
CA PHE A 802 40.23 24.25 23.20
C PHE A 802 39.56 25.62 23.43
N ALA A 803 40.36 26.65 23.74
CA ALA A 803 39.87 28.00 24.01
C ALA A 803 38.92 28.59 22.93
N PRO A 804 39.13 28.40 21.60
CA PRO A 804 38.19 28.88 20.58
C PRO A 804 36.79 28.26 20.69
N TYR A 805 36.69 26.97 21.04
CA TYR A 805 35.40 26.30 21.26
C TYR A 805 34.69 26.89 22.49
N TYR A 806 35.43 27.05 23.58
CA TYR A 806 34.94 27.68 24.80
C TYR A 806 34.45 29.11 24.54
N PHE A 807 35.22 29.94 23.84
CA PHE A 807 34.83 31.31 23.51
C PHE A 807 33.66 31.38 22.53
N HIS A 808 33.53 30.45 21.57
CA HIS A 808 32.37 30.42 20.68
C HIS A 808 31.09 30.02 21.42
N LEU A 809 31.19 29.03 22.33
CA LEU A 809 30.12 28.62 23.23
C LEU A 809 29.72 29.78 24.16
N GLN A 810 30.70 30.44 24.79
CA GLN A 810 30.48 31.62 25.64
C GLN A 810 29.82 32.77 24.85
N ALA A 811 30.26 33.08 23.63
CA ALA A 811 29.69 34.16 22.82
C ALA A 811 28.25 33.87 22.35
N ASN A 812 27.91 32.60 22.07
CA ASN A 812 26.54 32.18 21.78
C ASN A 812 25.66 32.30 23.04
N LEU A 813 26.15 31.87 24.19
CA LEU A 813 25.43 31.97 25.46
C LEU A 813 25.31 33.41 25.98
N GLU A 814 26.28 34.29 25.70
CA GLU A 814 26.18 35.73 25.99
C GLU A 814 25.11 36.39 25.10
N ARG A 815 24.85 35.91 23.88
CA ARG A 815 23.68 36.35 23.08
C ARG A 815 22.35 35.90 23.68
N VAL A 816 22.25 34.64 24.13
CA VAL A 816 21.05 34.13 24.81
C VAL A 816 20.82 34.90 26.12
N ALA A 817 21.84 35.03 26.96
CA ALA A 817 21.79 35.76 28.22
C ALA A 817 21.53 37.26 28.06
N ALA A 818 22.02 37.90 26.99
CA ALA A 818 21.67 39.29 26.66
C ALA A 818 20.19 39.43 26.24
N THR A 819 19.64 38.42 25.55
CA THR A 819 18.19 38.35 25.24
C THR A 819 17.36 38.15 26.51
N ALA A 820 17.91 37.48 27.52
CA ALA A 820 17.33 37.29 28.86
C ALA A 820 17.76 38.32 29.93
N GLY A 821 18.48 39.38 29.54
CA GLY A 821 18.84 40.50 30.43
C GLY A 821 19.88 40.21 31.53
N ARG A 822 20.76 39.19 31.41
CA ARG A 822 21.80 38.85 32.40
C ARG A 822 23.21 38.95 31.82
N SER A 823 24.16 39.44 32.63
CA SER A 823 25.60 39.57 32.26
C SER A 823 26.51 38.78 33.20
N PHE A 824 27.41 37.95 32.67
CA PHE A 824 28.41 37.23 33.46
C PHE A 824 29.69 38.06 33.63
N GLY A 825 30.17 38.19 34.88
CA GLY A 825 31.35 39.00 35.21
C GLY A 825 32.68 38.39 34.71
N ARG A 826 33.51 39.20 34.04
CA ARG A 826 34.80 38.80 33.44
C ARG A 826 35.90 38.39 34.43
N THR A 827 35.65 38.39 35.74
CA THR A 827 36.62 38.14 36.82
C THR A 827 36.55 36.75 37.47
N LEU A 828 35.57 35.91 37.13
CA LEU A 828 35.50 34.52 37.62
C LEU A 828 36.59 33.62 37.00
N SER A 829 37.02 32.57 37.69
CA SER A 829 37.93 31.55 37.12
C SER A 829 37.23 30.71 36.03
N HIS A 830 37.98 30.13 35.10
CA HIS A 830 37.44 29.38 33.95
C HIS A 830 36.48 28.25 34.38
N ARG A 831 36.90 27.44 35.37
CA ARG A 831 36.07 26.37 35.96
C ARG A 831 34.77 26.90 36.59
N ASN A 832 34.81 28.06 37.24
CA ASN A 832 33.62 28.64 37.88
C ASN A 832 32.67 29.28 36.85
N ARG A 833 33.19 29.76 35.70
CA ARG A 833 32.36 30.19 34.57
C ARG A 833 31.63 29.02 33.91
N LEU A 834 32.30 27.88 33.71
CA LEU A 834 31.67 26.65 33.20
C LEU A 834 30.48 26.23 34.09
N LEU A 835 30.68 26.19 35.41
CA LEU A 835 29.62 25.87 36.37
C LEU A 835 28.47 26.89 36.35
N ALA A 836 28.75 28.19 36.21
CA ALA A 836 27.74 29.23 36.10
C ALA A 836 26.92 29.13 34.80
N ILE A 837 27.58 28.81 33.68
CA ILE A 837 26.96 28.51 32.38
C ILE A 837 26.07 27.28 32.46
N GLN A 838 26.59 26.17 33.00
CA GLN A 838 25.84 24.92 33.18
C GLN A 838 24.58 25.13 34.01
N LYS A 839 24.67 25.92 35.09
CA LYS A 839 23.52 26.27 35.91
C LYS A 839 22.49 27.12 35.15
N ALA A 840 22.92 28.13 34.41
CA ALA A 840 22.00 28.99 33.67
C ALA A 840 21.18 28.23 32.62
N ILE A 841 21.80 27.30 31.88
CA ILE A 841 21.11 26.44 30.91
C ILE A 841 20.15 25.48 31.64
N SER A 842 20.55 24.92 32.79
CA SER A 842 19.68 24.05 33.61
C SER A 842 18.47 24.79 34.19
N ASP A 843 18.65 26.04 34.64
CA ASP A 843 17.58 26.90 35.12
C ASP A 843 16.60 27.23 33.96
N GLU A 844 17.10 27.52 32.76
CA GLU A 844 16.28 27.84 31.57
C GLU A 844 15.54 26.61 31.02
N MET A 845 16.21 25.45 30.95
CA MET A 845 15.60 24.17 30.62
C MET A 845 14.64 23.63 31.70
N SER A 846 14.65 24.16 32.92
CA SER A 846 13.72 23.73 33.97
C SER A 846 12.25 24.02 33.62
N GLY A 847 11.98 25.01 32.76
CA GLY A 847 10.66 25.24 32.16
C GLY A 847 10.30 24.24 31.06
N ALA A 848 11.28 23.59 30.44
CA ALA A 848 11.11 22.63 29.35
C ALA A 848 10.95 21.18 29.84
N ARG A 849 10.25 20.96 30.96
CA ARG A 849 10.02 19.62 31.56
C ARG A 849 9.05 18.74 30.75
N ARG A 850 9.52 18.22 29.61
CA ARG A 850 9.01 17.01 28.93
C ARG A 850 10.15 16.40 28.09
N TYR A 851 10.28 15.08 28.15
CA TYR A 851 11.39 14.28 27.61
C TYR A 851 12.74 14.48 28.33
N ILE A 852 12.96 13.65 29.35
CA ILE A 852 14.12 12.74 29.46
C ILE A 852 13.78 11.73 30.58
N GLN A 853 13.88 10.43 30.27
CA GLN A 853 14.02 9.37 31.26
C GLN A 853 15.34 8.68 30.96
N LEU A 854 16.40 9.11 31.64
CA LEU A 854 17.63 8.33 31.75
C LEU A 854 17.52 7.41 32.98
N PRO A 855 18.11 6.21 32.94
CA PRO A 855 18.17 5.36 34.13
C PRO A 855 19.03 6.07 35.19
N VAL A 856 18.41 6.36 36.33
CA VAL A 856 19.15 6.77 37.53
C VAL A 856 19.93 5.55 38.03
N ARG A 857 21.12 5.73 38.59
CA ARG A 857 21.79 4.66 39.37
C ARG A 857 20.89 4.24 40.53
N ASP A 858 21.01 2.99 40.99
CA ASP A 858 20.21 2.45 42.10
C ASP A 858 20.40 3.24 43.42
N ASP A 859 21.45 4.06 43.51
CA ASP A 859 21.74 4.98 44.64
C ASP A 859 21.14 6.40 44.50
N GLY A 860 20.51 6.73 43.36
CA GLY A 860 19.89 8.03 43.11
C GLY A 860 20.84 9.13 42.59
N THR A 861 22.12 8.86 42.37
CA THR A 861 23.15 9.91 42.13
C THR A 861 23.66 10.00 40.69
N PHE A 862 24.08 11.21 40.31
CA PHE A 862 24.80 11.53 39.06
C PHE A 862 26.19 12.06 39.40
N ASP A 863 27.24 11.58 38.72
CA ASP A 863 28.59 12.14 38.89
C ASP A 863 28.77 13.38 37.98
N ALA A 864 29.72 14.25 38.31
CA ALA A 864 30.02 15.47 37.58
C ALA A 864 30.46 15.20 36.12
N ILE A 865 31.02 14.02 35.84
CA ILE A 865 31.43 13.60 34.49
C ILE A 865 30.22 13.20 33.63
N ASP A 866 29.23 12.52 34.21
CA ASP A 866 27.99 12.14 33.52
C ASP A 866 27.25 13.39 33.00
N TRP A 867 27.19 14.44 33.83
CA TRP A 867 26.65 15.76 33.45
C TRP A 867 27.43 16.46 32.34
N HIS A 868 28.76 16.27 32.23
CA HIS A 868 29.54 16.87 31.13
C HIS A 868 29.25 16.19 29.78
N ALA A 869 29.00 14.88 29.76
CA ALA A 869 28.62 14.18 28.53
C ALA A 869 27.24 14.63 28.02
N VAL A 870 26.26 14.76 28.91
CA VAL A 870 24.91 15.28 28.59
C VAL A 870 24.98 16.76 28.13
N PHE A 871 25.79 17.59 28.80
CA PHE A 871 26.03 18.98 28.40
C PHE A 871 26.65 19.09 27.00
N LEU A 872 27.65 18.26 26.67
CA LEU A 872 28.24 18.22 25.33
C LEU A 872 27.22 17.79 24.26
N TRP A 873 26.39 16.79 24.55
CA TRP A 873 25.33 16.33 23.66
C TRP A 873 24.31 17.44 23.35
N GLN A 874 23.75 18.09 24.39
CA GLN A 874 22.77 19.17 24.21
C GLN A 874 23.37 20.44 23.58
N ALA A 875 24.64 20.76 23.86
CA ALA A 875 25.31 21.90 23.22
C ALA A 875 25.57 21.68 21.72
N VAL A 876 25.68 20.42 21.27
CA VAL A 876 25.73 20.05 19.85
C VAL A 876 24.33 20.04 19.24
N GLU A 877 23.34 19.45 19.93
CA GLU A 877 21.92 19.43 19.51
C GLU A 877 21.35 20.83 19.27
N HIS A 878 21.56 21.76 20.22
CA HIS A 878 21.11 23.15 20.11
C HIS A 878 22.06 24.06 19.30
N ASN A 879 22.98 23.49 18.51
CA ASN A 879 23.90 24.22 17.60
C ASN A 879 24.84 25.23 18.31
N LEU A 880 25.01 25.14 19.64
CA LEU A 880 25.83 26.05 20.43
C LEU A 880 27.34 25.81 20.21
N MET A 881 27.73 24.59 19.84
CA MET A 881 29.04 24.22 19.31
C MET A 881 28.94 23.59 17.92
N ARG A 882 30.04 23.66 17.14
CA ARG A 882 30.17 23.05 15.80
C ARG A 882 31.50 22.31 15.65
N PRO A 883 31.55 21.16 14.95
CA PRO A 883 32.77 20.36 14.80
C PRO A 883 33.69 20.91 13.70
N THR A 884 34.53 21.90 14.01
CA THR A 884 35.53 22.43 13.08
C THR A 884 36.91 22.59 13.73
N GLY A 885 37.77 21.56 13.62
CA GLY A 885 39.14 21.59 14.14
C GLY A 885 39.98 20.39 13.68
N PRO A 886 41.30 20.38 13.92
CA PRO A 886 42.21 19.39 13.35
C PRO A 886 41.90 17.93 13.73
N PHE A 887 41.33 17.71 14.91
CA PHE A 887 41.18 16.39 15.52
C PHE A 887 40.01 15.55 15.00
N TYR A 888 38.99 16.17 14.38
CA TYR A 888 37.72 15.51 14.04
C TYR A 888 37.47 15.32 12.54
N GLY A 889 38.43 15.71 11.69
CA GLY A 889 38.30 15.64 10.24
C GLY A 889 37.31 16.66 9.66
N LYS A 890 37.34 16.85 8.33
CA LYS A 890 36.51 17.87 7.65
C LYS A 890 35.07 17.44 7.36
N ASN A 891 34.72 16.16 7.57
CA ASN A 891 33.52 15.54 7.02
C ASN A 891 32.58 14.86 8.04
N MET A 892 32.85 14.96 9.36
CA MET A 892 31.95 14.36 10.37
C MET A 892 30.72 15.24 10.59
N THR A 893 29.52 14.67 10.50
CA THR A 893 28.25 15.42 10.62
C THR A 893 27.84 15.64 12.07
N LEU A 894 26.82 16.48 12.28
CA LEU A 894 26.21 16.70 13.60
C LEU A 894 25.65 15.38 14.17
N ASP A 895 24.97 14.62 13.31
CA ASP A 895 24.28 13.38 13.64
C ASP A 895 25.29 12.26 13.98
N ASP A 896 26.42 12.18 13.26
CA ASP A 896 27.53 11.28 13.59
C ASP A 896 28.08 11.53 15.01
N MET A 897 28.22 12.80 15.37
CA MET A 897 28.74 13.20 16.68
C MET A 897 27.74 12.89 17.80
N GLN A 898 26.45 13.19 17.58
CA GLN A 898 25.38 12.85 18.52
C GLN A 898 25.26 11.32 18.72
N ALA A 899 25.28 10.54 17.64
CA ALA A 899 25.20 9.09 17.68
C ALA A 899 26.38 8.46 18.45
N ARG A 900 27.61 8.96 18.25
CA ARG A 900 28.79 8.50 18.99
C ARG A 900 28.74 8.82 20.48
N ILE A 901 28.23 9.98 20.87
CA ILE A 901 28.08 10.32 22.29
C ILE A 901 27.01 9.40 22.93
N TRP A 902 25.86 9.23 22.28
CA TRP A 902 24.75 8.40 22.78
C TRP A 902 25.13 6.92 22.92
N LEU A 903 25.78 6.32 21.91
CA LEU A 903 26.14 4.89 21.89
C LEU A 903 27.06 4.45 23.04
N HIS A 904 27.80 5.39 23.64
CA HIS A 904 28.90 5.09 24.56
C HIS A 904 28.72 5.62 25.99
N THR A 905 27.64 6.35 26.28
CA THR A 905 27.28 6.82 27.65
C THR A 905 26.37 5.85 28.42
N CYS A 906 26.09 4.64 27.90
CA CYS A 906 25.11 3.71 28.47
C CYS A 906 25.74 2.38 28.94
N PRO A 907 26.28 2.30 30.19
CA PRO A 907 27.00 1.13 30.67
C PRO A 907 26.09 0.02 31.27
N TYR A 908 26.13 -1.18 30.69
CA TYR A 908 25.62 -2.47 31.23
C TYR A 908 24.15 -2.48 31.71
N SER A 909 23.20 -3.03 30.94
CA SER A 909 23.11 -4.49 30.78
C SER A 909 22.27 -4.89 29.55
N ILE A 910 22.81 -5.75 28.69
CA ILE A 910 22.09 -6.35 27.57
C ILE A 910 22.50 -7.83 27.49
N SER A 911 21.53 -8.73 27.55
CA SER A 911 21.79 -10.17 27.34
C SER A 911 21.87 -10.48 25.83
N SER A 912 22.57 -11.57 25.49
CA SER A 912 22.86 -11.95 24.09
C SER A 912 21.63 -12.19 23.21
N THR A 913 20.42 -12.24 23.78
CA THR A 913 19.15 -12.40 23.05
C THR A 913 18.50 -11.09 22.59
N GLN A 914 18.98 -9.90 23.02
CA GLN A 914 18.43 -8.59 22.63
C GLN A 914 19.22 -7.83 21.53
N LEU A 915 20.35 -8.39 21.05
CA LEU A 915 21.12 -7.81 19.93
C LEU A 915 20.38 -7.77 18.56
N SER A 916 19.16 -8.30 18.49
CA SER A 916 18.38 -8.46 17.24
C SER A 916 17.34 -7.37 16.98
N THR A 917 17.21 -6.36 17.86
CA THR A 917 16.11 -5.35 17.77
C THR A 917 16.57 -3.89 17.91
N ILE A 918 17.88 -3.64 17.88
CA ILE A 918 18.40 -2.33 17.45
C ILE A 918 18.14 -2.23 15.94
N PRO A 919 17.77 -1.06 15.37
CA PRO A 919 17.91 -0.86 13.91
C PRO A 919 19.32 -1.27 13.48
N GLN A 920 19.50 -1.86 12.29
CA GLN A 920 20.86 -2.17 11.81
C GLN A 920 21.65 -0.85 11.74
N ILE A 921 22.51 -0.61 12.73
CA ILE A 921 23.46 0.50 12.75
C ILE A 921 24.22 0.40 11.43
N PHE A 922 24.17 1.46 10.62
CA PHE A 922 24.67 1.46 9.24
C PHE A 922 26.02 0.75 9.17
N LYS A 923 26.00 -0.50 8.72
CA LYS A 923 27.20 -1.32 8.71
C LYS A 923 28.10 -0.74 7.64
N MET A 924 29.16 -0.06 8.07
CA MET A 924 30.21 0.44 7.20
C MET A 924 30.59 -0.70 6.23
N PRO A 925 30.33 -0.57 4.92
CA PRO A 925 30.60 -1.63 3.98
C PRO A 925 32.10 -1.90 3.95
N THR A 926 32.48 -3.15 3.77
CA THR A 926 33.88 -3.58 3.65
C THR A 926 34.53 -2.80 2.52
N ILE A 927 35.56 -2.01 2.82
CA ILE A 927 36.30 -1.20 1.85
C ILE A 927 37.61 -1.92 1.52
N GLN A 928 37.77 -2.31 0.26
CA GLN A 928 39.05 -2.75 -0.29
C GLN A 928 39.86 -1.53 -0.78
N LYS A 929 41.13 -1.74 -1.14
CA LYS A 929 42.00 -0.70 -1.71
C LYS A 929 42.58 -1.16 -3.04
N LEU A 930 42.59 -0.26 -4.02
CA LEU A 930 43.35 -0.44 -5.25
C LEU A 930 44.82 -0.07 -5.03
N ASN A 931 45.72 -0.48 -5.94
CA ASN A 931 47.14 -0.08 -5.92
C ASN A 931 47.36 1.46 -5.99
N THR A 932 46.40 2.20 -6.56
CA THR A 932 46.34 3.67 -6.54
C THR A 932 46.04 4.27 -5.16
N GLY A 933 45.82 3.43 -4.14
CA GLY A 933 45.37 3.83 -2.81
C GLY A 933 43.88 4.16 -2.72
N ALA A 934 43.16 4.17 -3.85
CA ALA A 934 41.73 4.48 -3.89
C ALA A 934 40.89 3.45 -3.10
N PRO A 935 39.98 3.90 -2.22
CA PRO A 935 39.05 3.01 -1.52
C PRO A 935 37.92 2.57 -2.46
N ILE A 936 37.57 1.28 -2.42
CA ILE A 936 36.46 0.73 -3.22
C ILE A 936 35.57 -0.18 -2.35
N PRO A 937 34.23 0.03 -2.32
CA PRO A 937 33.31 -0.87 -1.65
C PRO A 937 33.35 -2.29 -2.23
N ALA A 938 33.54 -3.29 -1.35
CA ALA A 938 33.64 -4.71 -1.69
C ALA A 938 32.36 -5.26 -2.34
N ILE A 939 31.21 -4.61 -2.15
CA ILE A 939 29.96 -4.95 -2.83
C ILE A 939 29.53 -3.82 -3.77
N GLY A 940 29.55 -4.14 -5.07
CA GLY A 940 29.11 -3.25 -6.14
C GLY A 940 27.81 -3.73 -6.80
N PHE A 941 27.17 -2.85 -7.56
CA PHE A 941 25.91 -3.13 -8.24
C PHE A 941 26.13 -3.18 -9.76
N GLY A 942 25.92 -4.35 -10.38
CA GLY A 942 26.12 -4.56 -11.81
C GLY A 942 24.89 -4.23 -12.67
N THR A 943 25.07 -3.42 -13.72
CA THR A 943 23.99 -2.84 -14.55
C THR A 943 23.86 -3.45 -15.96
N TRP A 944 24.36 -4.66 -16.17
CA TRP A 944 24.17 -5.46 -17.39
C TRP A 944 22.68 -5.74 -17.65
N GLN A 945 22.23 -5.71 -18.92
CA GLN A 945 20.83 -5.96 -19.35
C GLN A 945 19.78 -5.06 -18.67
N ASP A 946 18.49 -5.37 -18.88
CA ASP A 946 17.33 -4.75 -18.21
C ASP A 946 17.27 -3.21 -18.32
N LYS A 947 17.75 -2.65 -19.44
CA LYS A 947 18.04 -1.21 -19.65
C LYS A 947 16.95 -0.24 -19.18
N GLU A 948 15.68 -0.60 -19.36
CA GLU A 948 14.53 0.22 -18.98
C GLU A 948 14.25 0.21 -17.46
N GLU A 949 14.64 -0.85 -16.74
CA GLU A 949 14.47 -0.98 -15.29
C GLU A 949 15.69 -0.50 -14.48
N GLN A 950 16.86 -0.33 -15.11
CA GLN A 950 18.10 0.03 -14.40
C GLN A 950 18.03 1.35 -13.64
N GLU A 951 17.26 2.34 -14.12
CA GLU A 951 17.16 3.63 -13.41
C GLU A 951 16.52 3.46 -12.03
N GLY A 952 15.42 2.71 -11.94
CA GLY A 952 14.78 2.37 -10.67
C GLY A 952 15.64 1.43 -9.82
N ALA A 953 16.31 0.46 -10.44
CA ALA A 953 17.17 -0.50 -9.73
C ALA A 953 18.39 0.17 -9.09
N VAL A 954 19.09 1.06 -9.80
CA VAL A 954 20.23 1.83 -9.28
C VAL A 954 19.79 2.82 -8.21
N VAL A 955 18.64 3.49 -8.36
CA VAL A 955 18.07 4.33 -7.29
C VAL A 955 17.81 3.53 -6.02
N GLU A 956 17.23 2.33 -6.10
CA GLU A 956 17.01 1.48 -4.93
C GLU A 956 18.32 0.90 -4.36
N ALA A 957 19.35 0.66 -5.18
CA ALA A 957 20.69 0.27 -4.72
C ALA A 957 21.37 1.40 -3.92
N LEU A 958 21.37 2.63 -4.45
CA LEU A 958 21.95 3.81 -3.80
C LEU A 958 21.23 4.13 -2.47
N LYS A 959 19.91 3.91 -2.39
CA LYS A 959 19.13 3.98 -1.14
C LYS A 959 19.44 2.84 -0.16
N ALA A 960 19.67 1.62 -0.65
CA ALA A 960 19.99 0.46 0.19
C ALA A 960 21.38 0.57 0.86
N GLY A 961 22.29 1.35 0.27
CA GLY A 961 23.61 1.65 0.82
C GLY A 961 24.77 1.42 -0.17
N TYR A 962 24.51 0.93 -1.39
CA TYR A 962 25.55 0.74 -2.40
C TYR A 962 26.28 2.05 -2.70
N ARG A 963 27.60 1.99 -2.80
CA ARG A 963 28.49 3.09 -3.22
C ARG A 963 29.51 2.67 -4.28
N HIS A 964 29.29 1.53 -4.93
CA HIS A 964 30.06 1.04 -6.07
C HIS A 964 29.06 0.61 -7.14
N ILE A 965 29.12 1.23 -8.32
CA ILE A 965 28.25 0.93 -9.47
C ILE A 965 29.15 0.46 -10.63
N ASP A 966 28.81 -0.69 -11.22
CA ASP A 966 29.53 -1.29 -12.34
C ASP A 966 28.65 -1.30 -13.60
N THR A 967 29.18 -0.72 -14.68
CA THR A 967 28.51 -0.58 -15.98
C THR A 967 29.50 -0.79 -17.13
N ALA A 968 29.05 -0.62 -18.38
CA ALA A 968 29.87 -0.62 -19.59
C ALA A 968 29.14 0.10 -20.73
N HIS A 969 29.89 0.62 -21.71
CA HIS A 969 29.32 1.25 -22.90
C HIS A 969 28.35 0.31 -23.64
N ILE A 970 28.78 -0.92 -23.92
CA ILE A 970 27.99 -1.99 -24.55
C ILE A 970 26.69 -2.36 -23.81
N TYR A 971 26.60 -2.13 -22.50
CA TYR A 971 25.34 -2.39 -21.78
C TYR A 971 24.25 -1.40 -22.22
N GLY A 972 24.64 -0.23 -22.71
CA GLY A 972 23.72 0.85 -23.11
C GLY A 972 22.91 1.42 -21.95
N THR A 973 23.26 1.09 -20.70
CA THR A 973 22.56 1.44 -19.47
C THR A 973 23.12 2.68 -18.78
N GLU A 974 24.27 3.19 -19.23
CA GLU A 974 24.92 4.41 -18.72
C GLU A 974 23.97 5.64 -18.61
N PRO A 975 23.08 5.93 -19.58
CA PRO A 975 22.09 7.02 -19.43
C PRO A 975 21.08 6.81 -18.29
N ALA A 976 20.76 5.55 -17.96
CA ALA A 976 19.89 5.23 -16.83
C ALA A 976 20.66 5.34 -15.50
N VAL A 977 21.95 4.98 -15.47
CA VAL A 977 22.83 5.16 -14.31
C VAL A 977 23.03 6.64 -13.98
N GLY A 978 23.31 7.49 -14.96
CA GLY A 978 23.48 8.94 -14.75
C GLY A 978 22.24 9.60 -14.15
N ARG A 979 21.06 9.32 -14.71
CA ARG A 979 19.78 9.81 -14.15
C ARG A 979 19.47 9.21 -12.78
N ALA A 980 19.79 7.94 -12.54
CA ALA A 980 19.59 7.31 -11.24
C ALA A 980 20.44 7.94 -10.13
N ILE A 981 21.70 8.28 -10.42
CA ILE A 981 22.58 9.00 -9.49
C ILE A 981 21.95 10.34 -9.11
N LYS A 982 21.57 11.16 -10.11
CA LYS A 982 20.94 12.46 -9.87
C LYS A 982 19.61 12.34 -9.10
N THR A 983 18.77 11.38 -9.46
CA THR A 983 17.48 11.08 -8.80
C THR A 983 17.63 10.54 -7.37
N SER A 984 18.76 9.91 -7.04
CA SER A 984 19.00 9.35 -5.69
C SER A 984 19.31 10.42 -4.63
N GLY A 985 19.75 11.62 -5.04
CA GLY A 985 20.23 12.67 -4.13
C GLY A 985 21.59 12.38 -3.46
N VAL A 986 22.25 11.26 -3.81
CA VAL A 986 23.59 10.91 -3.29
C VAL A 986 24.66 11.68 -4.07
N ASP A 987 25.59 12.33 -3.37
CA ASP A 987 26.72 13.04 -4.02
C ASP A 987 27.55 12.07 -4.87
N ARG A 988 27.73 12.41 -6.16
CA ARG A 988 28.60 11.72 -7.13
C ARG A 988 29.97 11.39 -6.55
N LYS A 989 30.55 12.27 -5.71
CA LYS A 989 31.87 12.06 -5.08
C LYS A 989 31.91 10.93 -4.05
N SER A 990 30.75 10.47 -3.57
CA SER A 990 30.64 9.33 -2.64
C SER A 990 30.40 7.99 -3.34
N ILE A 991 30.21 7.99 -4.67
CA ILE A 991 29.91 6.81 -5.48
C ILE A 991 31.15 6.47 -6.31
N PHE A 992 31.64 5.24 -6.21
CA PHE A 992 32.67 4.70 -7.09
C PHE A 992 32.01 4.17 -8.38
N ILE A 993 32.29 4.77 -9.54
CA ILE A 993 31.76 4.34 -10.84
C ILE A 993 32.85 3.63 -11.65
N THR A 994 32.55 2.39 -12.04
CA THR A 994 33.35 1.56 -12.94
C THR A 994 32.65 1.45 -14.29
N THR A 995 33.28 1.90 -15.38
CA THR A 995 32.81 1.60 -16.76
C THR A 995 33.92 1.01 -17.63
N LYS A 996 33.58 0.61 -18.87
CA LYS A 996 34.41 -0.26 -19.71
C LYS A 996 34.45 0.19 -21.17
N LEU A 997 35.65 0.32 -21.72
CA LEU A 997 35.94 0.47 -23.15
C LEU A 997 35.48 -0.80 -23.88
N TRP A 998 34.71 -0.65 -24.97
CA TRP A 998 34.21 -1.79 -25.73
C TRP A 998 35.06 -2.10 -26.97
N ASN A 999 34.94 -3.34 -27.45
CA ASN A 999 35.83 -3.97 -28.41
C ASN A 999 35.92 -3.24 -29.78
N ASN A 1000 34.91 -2.45 -30.16
CA ASN A 1000 34.90 -1.63 -31.38
C ASN A 1000 35.67 -0.29 -31.25
N ALA A 1001 36.36 -0.04 -30.14
CA ALA A 1001 37.10 1.20 -29.87
C ALA A 1001 38.55 0.94 -29.40
N HIS A 1002 39.21 -0.07 -29.98
CA HIS A 1002 40.58 -0.46 -29.62
C HIS A 1002 41.67 0.38 -30.28
N ALA A 1003 41.39 1.08 -31.38
CA ALA A 1003 42.36 1.96 -32.02
C ALA A 1003 42.74 3.11 -31.06
N PRO A 1004 44.03 3.47 -30.91
CA PRO A 1004 44.46 4.51 -29.96
C PRO A 1004 43.71 5.85 -30.06
N GLU A 1005 43.24 6.20 -31.25
CA GLU A 1005 42.42 7.37 -31.56
C GLU A 1005 40.95 7.26 -31.11
N ASP A 1006 40.37 6.05 -31.03
CA ASP A 1006 38.98 5.81 -30.60
C ASP A 1006 38.82 5.80 -29.07
N VAL A 1007 39.90 5.54 -28.34
CA VAL A 1007 39.91 5.30 -26.88
C VAL A 1007 39.43 6.52 -26.07
N GLU A 1008 39.88 7.73 -26.39
CA GLU A 1008 39.41 8.94 -25.68
C GLU A 1008 37.98 9.35 -26.11
N PRO A 1009 37.60 9.36 -27.40
CA PRO A 1009 36.21 9.51 -27.83
C PRO A 1009 35.23 8.57 -27.12
N ALA A 1010 35.54 7.27 -27.03
CA ALA A 1010 34.68 6.29 -26.37
C ALA A 1010 34.50 6.60 -24.86
N LEU A 1011 35.55 7.02 -24.17
CA LEU A 1011 35.44 7.51 -22.79
C LEU A 1011 34.55 8.76 -22.71
N ASN A 1012 34.72 9.73 -23.63
CA ASN A 1012 33.93 10.96 -23.64
C ASN A 1012 32.43 10.69 -23.83
N ASP A 1013 32.05 9.74 -24.70
CA ASP A 1013 30.65 9.36 -24.88
C ASP A 1013 30.08 8.61 -23.67
N SER A 1014 30.86 7.76 -22.99
CA SER A 1014 30.43 7.15 -21.72
C SER A 1014 30.30 8.18 -20.58
N LEU A 1015 31.19 9.18 -20.48
CA LEU A 1015 31.06 10.29 -19.51
C LEU A 1015 29.80 11.14 -19.78
N LYS A 1016 29.54 11.45 -21.04
CA LYS A 1016 28.34 12.16 -21.52
C LYS A 1016 27.06 11.36 -21.31
N ALA A 1017 27.10 10.03 -21.44
CA ALA A 1017 25.99 9.14 -21.12
C ALA A 1017 25.74 9.05 -19.61
N LEU A 1018 26.80 8.93 -18.80
CA LEU A 1018 26.74 8.93 -17.34
C LEU A 1018 26.44 10.31 -16.72
N ASP A 1019 26.52 11.38 -17.51
CA ASP A 1019 26.26 12.77 -17.10
C ASP A 1019 27.15 13.19 -15.92
N THR A 1020 28.47 12.95 -16.08
CA THR A 1020 29.52 13.14 -15.08
C THR A 1020 30.88 13.51 -15.72
N ASP A 1021 31.67 14.36 -15.07
CA ASP A 1021 32.97 14.82 -15.60
C ASP A 1021 34.10 13.77 -15.51
N TYR A 1022 33.92 12.72 -14.71
CA TYR A 1022 34.92 11.67 -14.52
C TYR A 1022 34.30 10.31 -14.13
N VAL A 1023 35.05 9.22 -14.34
CA VAL A 1023 34.81 7.90 -13.72
C VAL A 1023 35.94 7.52 -12.77
N ASP A 1024 35.63 6.72 -11.77
CA ASP A 1024 36.60 6.31 -10.75
C ASP A 1024 37.50 5.18 -11.27
N LEU A 1025 36.97 4.34 -12.16
CA LEU A 1025 37.70 3.27 -12.83
C LEU A 1025 37.22 3.06 -14.27
N PHE A 1026 38.18 2.93 -15.20
CA PHE A 1026 37.91 2.61 -16.61
C PHE A 1026 38.66 1.33 -17.03
N LEU A 1027 37.94 0.32 -17.50
CA LEU A 1027 38.49 -1.01 -17.80
C LEU A 1027 38.45 -1.33 -19.31
N MET A 1028 39.44 -2.06 -19.82
CA MET A 1028 39.33 -2.68 -21.15
C MET A 1028 38.48 -3.96 -21.03
N HIS A 1029 37.34 -4.04 -21.72
CA HIS A 1029 36.34 -5.10 -21.47
C HIS A 1029 36.80 -6.50 -21.92
N TRP A 1030 37.59 -6.58 -22.99
CA TRP A 1030 38.23 -7.79 -23.51
C TRP A 1030 39.55 -7.41 -24.22
N PRO A 1031 40.54 -8.31 -24.32
CA PRO A 1031 41.76 -8.06 -25.11
C PRO A 1031 41.57 -8.14 -26.64
N GLY A 1032 40.41 -8.60 -27.12
CA GLY A 1032 40.16 -8.85 -28.56
C GLY A 1032 39.45 -7.70 -29.27
N ALA A 1033 40.14 -7.02 -30.17
CA ALA A 1033 39.62 -5.90 -30.94
C ALA A 1033 38.62 -6.31 -32.04
N PHE A 1034 37.53 -5.55 -32.15
CA PHE A 1034 36.61 -5.57 -33.29
C PHE A 1034 36.94 -4.43 -34.26
N LYS A 1035 36.41 -4.51 -35.48
CA LYS A 1035 36.45 -3.43 -36.48
C LYS A 1035 35.90 -2.12 -35.90
N SER A 1036 36.70 -1.04 -35.96
CA SER A 1036 36.29 0.29 -35.51
C SER A 1036 35.09 0.80 -36.30
N GLY A 1037 34.15 1.46 -35.60
CA GLY A 1037 32.95 2.03 -36.18
C GLY A 1037 31.80 2.19 -35.18
N SER A 1038 30.66 2.70 -35.65
CA SER A 1038 29.46 2.93 -34.84
C SER A 1038 28.71 1.65 -34.45
N GLU A 1039 29.03 0.51 -35.07
CA GLU A 1039 28.44 -0.78 -34.71
C GLU A 1039 29.18 -1.41 -33.53
N LEU A 1040 28.45 -1.74 -32.47
CA LEU A 1040 29.01 -2.36 -31.26
C LEU A 1040 29.35 -3.85 -31.47
N MET A 1041 28.73 -4.52 -32.43
CA MET A 1041 28.99 -5.94 -32.74
C MET A 1041 29.00 -6.12 -34.27
N PRO A 1042 30.03 -5.58 -34.96
CA PRO A 1042 30.10 -5.57 -36.41
C PRO A 1042 30.20 -6.99 -36.97
N LYS A 1043 29.46 -7.28 -38.04
CA LYS A 1043 29.36 -8.62 -38.62
C LYS A 1043 29.51 -8.62 -40.14
N ASP A 1044 30.19 -9.64 -40.63
CA ASP A 1044 30.32 -9.91 -42.06
C ASP A 1044 29.00 -10.39 -42.68
N ALA A 1045 28.98 -10.52 -44.01
CA ALA A 1045 27.81 -11.01 -44.75
C ALA A 1045 27.38 -12.45 -44.39
N ASN A 1046 28.22 -13.21 -43.66
CA ASN A 1046 27.93 -14.56 -43.17
C ASN A 1046 27.46 -14.55 -41.69
N GLY A 1047 27.38 -13.38 -41.05
CA GLY A 1047 26.98 -13.21 -39.66
C GLY A 1047 28.09 -13.44 -38.62
N LYS A 1048 29.35 -13.61 -39.05
CA LYS A 1048 30.54 -13.76 -38.21
C LYS A 1048 31.06 -12.39 -37.76
N MET A 1049 31.64 -12.31 -36.56
CA MET A 1049 32.21 -11.07 -36.02
C MET A 1049 33.37 -10.54 -36.88
N GLU A 1050 33.35 -9.25 -37.22
CA GLU A 1050 34.49 -8.58 -37.86
C GLU A 1050 35.52 -8.14 -36.81
N THR A 1051 36.60 -8.90 -36.69
CA THR A 1051 37.75 -8.57 -35.82
C THR A 1051 38.71 -7.59 -36.48
N ALA A 1052 39.49 -6.87 -35.66
CA ALA A 1052 40.57 -6.00 -36.11
C ALA A 1052 41.92 -6.50 -35.60
N ASN A 1053 42.97 -6.39 -36.41
CA ASN A 1053 44.34 -6.75 -36.01
C ASN A 1053 45.02 -5.58 -35.26
N ILE A 1054 44.52 -5.28 -34.06
CA ILE A 1054 45.04 -4.24 -33.16
C ILE A 1054 45.49 -4.92 -31.86
N ASP A 1055 46.74 -4.72 -31.45
CA ASP A 1055 47.24 -5.25 -30.18
C ASP A 1055 46.66 -4.44 -29.00
N TYR A 1056 46.11 -5.12 -28.00
CA TYR A 1056 45.60 -4.50 -26.78
C TYR A 1056 46.67 -3.67 -26.04
N LEU A 1057 47.97 -3.90 -26.27
CA LEU A 1057 49.02 -3.05 -25.72
C LEU A 1057 48.99 -1.62 -26.26
N ASP A 1058 48.57 -1.39 -27.50
CA ASP A 1058 48.49 -0.04 -28.05
C ASP A 1058 47.21 0.66 -27.59
N THR A 1059 46.11 -0.09 -27.43
CA THR A 1059 44.93 0.34 -26.68
C THR A 1059 45.29 0.70 -25.23
N TRP A 1060 46.14 -0.10 -24.56
CA TRP A 1060 46.59 0.16 -23.18
C TRP A 1060 47.44 1.44 -23.10
N LYS A 1061 48.43 1.61 -23.98
CA LYS A 1061 49.24 2.85 -24.08
C LYS A 1061 48.40 4.09 -24.40
N ALA A 1062 47.21 3.94 -24.97
CA ALA A 1062 46.24 5.02 -25.11
C ALA A 1062 45.45 5.26 -23.80
N MET A 1063 44.98 4.20 -23.14
CA MET A 1063 44.30 4.28 -21.83
C MET A 1063 45.18 4.91 -20.74
N GLU A 1064 46.49 4.65 -20.72
CA GLU A 1064 47.43 5.27 -19.78
C GLU A 1064 47.39 6.81 -19.82
N LYS A 1065 47.28 7.39 -21.02
CA LYS A 1065 47.23 8.86 -21.22
C LYS A 1065 45.95 9.49 -20.66
N LEU A 1066 44.88 8.71 -20.50
CA LEU A 1066 43.60 9.21 -19.97
C LEU A 1066 43.72 9.65 -18.50
N ILE A 1067 44.67 9.07 -17.74
CA ILE A 1067 44.88 9.41 -16.33
C ILE A 1067 45.29 10.88 -16.18
N ASP A 1068 46.21 11.35 -17.04
CA ASP A 1068 46.70 12.73 -17.03
C ASP A 1068 45.61 13.77 -17.38
N THR A 1069 44.56 13.34 -18.10
CA THR A 1069 43.38 14.19 -18.37
C THR A 1069 42.49 14.40 -17.14
N GLY A 1070 42.68 13.59 -16.08
CA GLY A 1070 41.84 13.57 -14.88
C GLY A 1070 40.44 12.99 -15.06
N LYS A 1071 40.04 12.60 -16.28
CA LYS A 1071 38.72 11.99 -16.60
C LYS A 1071 38.54 10.59 -16.03
N VAL A 1072 39.63 9.87 -15.78
CA VAL A 1072 39.65 8.58 -15.06
C VAL A 1072 40.52 8.71 -13.81
N LYS A 1073 40.19 8.03 -12.71
CA LYS A 1073 41.04 7.99 -11.50
C LYS A 1073 41.93 6.74 -11.43
N ALA A 1074 41.54 5.67 -12.13
CA ALA A 1074 42.31 4.45 -12.28
C ALA A 1074 41.93 3.77 -13.61
N ILE A 1075 42.84 2.93 -14.13
CA ILE A 1075 42.59 2.07 -15.29
C ILE A 1075 42.85 0.59 -14.95
N GLY A 1076 42.25 -0.32 -15.72
CA GLY A 1076 42.41 -1.75 -15.52
C GLY A 1076 41.88 -2.58 -16.69
N VAL A 1077 41.72 -3.88 -16.46
CA VAL A 1077 41.35 -4.85 -17.50
C VAL A 1077 40.19 -5.75 -17.08
N CYS A 1078 39.58 -6.42 -18.06
CA CYS A 1078 38.58 -7.46 -17.87
C CYS A 1078 38.91 -8.67 -18.76
N ASN A 1079 38.77 -9.88 -18.23
CA ASN A 1079 38.86 -11.15 -18.99
C ASN A 1079 40.23 -11.50 -19.61
N PHE A 1080 41.32 -10.84 -19.22
CA PHE A 1080 42.66 -11.14 -19.70
C PHE A 1080 43.18 -12.48 -19.14
N ASN A 1081 44.10 -13.13 -19.85
CA ASN A 1081 44.89 -14.24 -19.34
C ASN A 1081 46.22 -13.75 -18.72
N LYS A 1082 46.93 -14.66 -18.03
CA LYS A 1082 48.17 -14.34 -17.30
C LYS A 1082 49.24 -13.73 -18.22
N THR A 1083 49.47 -14.31 -19.39
CA THR A 1083 50.48 -13.88 -20.36
C THR A 1083 50.19 -12.48 -20.89
N GLU A 1084 48.92 -12.14 -21.11
CA GLU A 1084 48.51 -10.81 -21.59
C GLU A 1084 48.77 -9.73 -20.53
N ILE A 1085 48.51 -10.02 -19.25
CA ILE A 1085 48.84 -9.11 -18.14
C ILE A 1085 50.36 -9.01 -17.93
N GLU A 1086 51.11 -10.10 -18.13
CA GLU A 1086 52.59 -10.06 -18.08
C GLU A 1086 53.20 -9.25 -19.23
N ARG A 1087 52.56 -9.18 -20.40
CA ARG A 1087 52.91 -8.21 -21.46
C ARG A 1087 52.62 -6.76 -21.03
N ILE A 1088 51.47 -6.48 -20.40
CA ILE A 1088 51.18 -5.14 -19.85
C ILE A 1088 52.25 -4.72 -18.83
N PHE A 1089 52.68 -5.61 -17.92
CA PHE A 1089 53.77 -5.31 -16.98
C PHE A 1089 55.14 -5.08 -17.63
N LYS A 1090 55.37 -5.61 -18.83
CA LYS A 1090 56.64 -5.52 -19.55
C LYS A 1090 56.72 -4.30 -20.47
N GLU A 1091 55.61 -3.89 -21.05
CA GLU A 1091 55.55 -2.89 -22.13
C GLU A 1091 54.71 -1.65 -21.78
N GLY A 1092 53.87 -1.71 -20.74
CA GLY A 1092 53.15 -0.58 -20.17
C GLY A 1092 53.94 0.15 -19.08
N LYS A 1093 53.49 1.35 -18.73
CA LYS A 1093 54.04 2.20 -17.65
C LYS A 1093 53.21 2.14 -16.37
N VAL A 1094 51.92 1.87 -16.48
CA VAL A 1094 50.96 1.86 -15.38
C VAL A 1094 50.52 0.41 -15.10
N PRO A 1095 50.68 -0.11 -13.87
CA PRO A 1095 50.15 -1.42 -13.52
C PRO A 1095 48.62 -1.37 -13.42
N PRO A 1096 47.86 -2.34 -13.98
CA PRO A 1096 46.41 -2.38 -13.87
C PRO A 1096 45.93 -2.28 -12.42
N ALA A 1097 45.04 -1.34 -12.12
CA ALA A 1097 44.53 -1.13 -10.76
C ALA A 1097 43.54 -2.22 -10.33
N MET A 1098 42.82 -2.77 -11.30
CA MET A 1098 41.87 -3.86 -11.13
C MET A 1098 41.91 -4.80 -12.34
N HIS A 1099 41.68 -6.08 -12.08
CA HIS A 1099 41.22 -7.04 -13.07
C HIS A 1099 39.83 -7.57 -12.68
N GLN A 1100 38.88 -7.50 -13.61
CA GLN A 1100 37.53 -8.02 -13.40
C GLN A 1100 37.27 -9.29 -14.25
N VAL A 1101 36.90 -10.40 -13.61
CA VAL A 1101 36.74 -11.72 -14.24
C VAL A 1101 35.52 -12.48 -13.69
N GLU A 1102 35.06 -13.50 -14.42
CA GLU A 1102 34.08 -14.47 -13.90
C GLU A 1102 34.73 -15.26 -12.76
N MET A 1103 34.11 -15.23 -11.57
CA MET A 1103 34.45 -16.13 -10.46
C MET A 1103 33.19 -16.47 -9.66
N HIS A 1104 33.20 -17.62 -9.00
CA HIS A 1104 32.16 -18.07 -8.07
C HIS A 1104 32.63 -19.38 -7.40
N PRO A 1105 31.93 -19.93 -6.40
CA PRO A 1105 32.34 -21.17 -5.74
C PRO A 1105 32.66 -22.37 -6.67
N TRP A 1106 32.09 -22.44 -7.89
CA TRP A 1106 32.47 -23.46 -8.90
C TRP A 1106 33.61 -23.10 -9.87
N LEU A 1107 34.18 -21.90 -9.77
CA LEU A 1107 35.27 -21.40 -10.62
C LEU A 1107 36.11 -20.43 -9.79
N GLN A 1108 37.02 -20.97 -8.98
CA GLN A 1108 37.67 -20.20 -7.93
C GLN A 1108 39.00 -19.57 -8.36
N GLN A 1109 39.71 -20.16 -9.34
CA GLN A 1109 40.93 -19.62 -9.96
C GLN A 1109 41.98 -19.18 -8.92
N THR A 1110 42.18 -19.99 -7.88
CA THR A 1110 42.93 -19.62 -6.66
C THR A 1110 44.36 -19.17 -6.96
N GLU A 1111 45.13 -19.96 -7.73
CA GLU A 1111 46.50 -19.61 -8.14
C GLU A 1111 46.56 -18.28 -8.90
N PHE A 1112 45.56 -18.00 -9.75
CA PHE A 1112 45.48 -16.76 -10.52
C PHE A 1112 45.14 -15.58 -9.60
N ALA A 1113 44.23 -15.75 -8.64
CA ALA A 1113 43.88 -14.71 -7.67
C ALA A 1113 45.05 -14.37 -6.73
N GLU A 1114 45.77 -15.39 -6.23
CA GLU A 1114 46.99 -15.21 -5.43
C GLU A 1114 48.09 -14.51 -6.24
N TRP A 1115 48.28 -14.89 -7.50
CA TRP A 1115 49.23 -14.22 -8.39
C TRP A 1115 48.91 -12.73 -8.57
N HIS A 1116 47.64 -12.34 -8.75
CA HIS A 1116 47.25 -10.91 -8.80
C HIS A 1116 47.57 -10.18 -7.49
N ALA A 1117 47.36 -10.82 -6.33
CA ALA A 1117 47.71 -10.24 -5.04
C ALA A 1117 49.22 -9.99 -4.90
N THR A 1118 50.08 -10.89 -5.39
CA THR A 1118 51.55 -10.65 -5.41
C THR A 1118 51.96 -9.49 -6.34
N ARG A 1119 51.12 -9.14 -7.31
CA ARG A 1119 51.30 -8.02 -8.26
C ARG A 1119 50.54 -6.74 -7.86
N GLY A 1120 49.82 -6.76 -6.72
CA GLY A 1120 49.02 -5.63 -6.24
C GLY A 1120 47.79 -5.30 -7.08
N ILE A 1121 47.36 -6.17 -8.00
CA ILE A 1121 46.16 -5.96 -8.82
C ILE A 1121 44.92 -6.39 -8.01
N HIS A 1122 43.93 -5.50 -7.88
CA HIS A 1122 42.69 -5.85 -7.18
C HIS A 1122 41.76 -6.71 -8.04
N MET A 1123 41.12 -7.72 -7.45
CA MET A 1123 40.23 -8.64 -8.18
C MET A 1123 38.75 -8.31 -7.96
N THR A 1124 38.00 -8.18 -9.05
CA THR A 1124 36.53 -8.05 -9.04
C THR A 1124 35.86 -9.21 -9.72
N GLN A 1125 34.93 -9.83 -9.00
CA GLN A 1125 34.16 -11.00 -9.39
C GLN A 1125 32.83 -10.58 -10.02
N TYR A 1126 32.71 -10.74 -11.34
CA TYR A 1126 31.41 -10.68 -12.03
C TYR A 1126 30.77 -12.07 -12.13
N SER A 1127 29.47 -12.10 -12.42
CA SER A 1127 28.63 -13.32 -12.40
C SER A 1127 28.79 -14.17 -11.11
N PRO A 1128 28.72 -13.58 -9.90
CA PRO A 1128 28.99 -14.30 -8.64
C PRO A 1128 28.03 -15.46 -8.33
N PHE A 1129 26.98 -15.65 -9.14
CA PHE A 1129 26.02 -16.75 -9.05
C PHE A 1129 26.15 -17.79 -10.18
N GLY A 1130 27.19 -17.72 -11.02
CA GLY A 1130 27.45 -18.65 -12.12
C GLY A 1130 26.28 -18.81 -13.09
N ASN A 1131 25.72 -20.02 -13.18
CA ASN A 1131 24.72 -20.43 -14.16
C ASN A 1131 23.33 -19.73 -14.08
N LEU A 1132 23.16 -18.72 -13.22
CA LEU A 1132 21.92 -17.93 -13.16
C LEU A 1132 21.80 -16.83 -14.23
N ASN A 1133 22.85 -16.54 -14.98
CA ASN A 1133 22.78 -15.59 -16.10
C ASN A 1133 22.17 -16.26 -17.34
N GLN A 1134 21.10 -15.67 -17.88
CA GLN A 1134 20.30 -16.26 -18.97
C GLN A 1134 21.04 -16.38 -20.30
N THR A 1135 22.16 -15.67 -20.48
CA THR A 1135 23.02 -15.75 -21.68
C THR A 1135 23.96 -16.95 -21.69
N TYR A 1136 23.99 -17.78 -20.64
CA TYR A 1136 24.90 -18.92 -20.55
C TYR A 1136 24.19 -20.23 -20.90
N ASP A 1137 24.30 -20.66 -22.16
CA ASP A 1137 23.70 -21.92 -22.64
C ASP A 1137 24.24 -23.16 -21.91
N SER A 1138 25.55 -23.16 -21.60
CA SER A 1138 26.25 -24.22 -20.86
C SER A 1138 25.72 -24.45 -19.43
N GLY A 1139 24.99 -23.48 -18.86
CA GLY A 1139 24.49 -23.53 -17.49
C GLY A 1139 23.12 -24.17 -17.31
N LYS A 1140 22.34 -24.34 -18.39
CA LYS A 1140 20.89 -24.59 -18.35
C LYS A 1140 20.48 -25.97 -17.81
N ASN A 1141 21.33 -26.98 -17.94
CA ASN A 1141 21.08 -28.35 -17.51
C ASN A 1141 21.68 -28.69 -16.14
N LEU A 1142 22.26 -27.71 -15.45
CA LEU A 1142 22.83 -27.86 -14.11
C LEU A 1142 21.86 -27.32 -13.05
N GLY A 1143 21.94 -27.84 -11.82
CA GLY A 1143 21.30 -27.23 -10.66
C GLY A 1143 21.78 -25.78 -10.46
N LYS A 1144 21.09 -24.97 -9.66
CA LYS A 1144 21.49 -23.57 -9.45
C LYS A 1144 22.64 -23.49 -8.45
N LEU A 1145 23.71 -22.74 -8.76
CA LEU A 1145 24.83 -22.55 -7.82
C LEU A 1145 24.34 -22.08 -6.44
N THR A 1146 23.39 -21.15 -6.39
CA THR A 1146 22.83 -20.60 -5.14
C THR A 1146 21.99 -21.60 -4.32
N GLU A 1147 21.75 -22.80 -4.84
CA GLU A 1147 20.99 -23.89 -4.21
C GLU A 1147 21.90 -25.08 -3.84
N GLU A 1148 23.22 -24.97 -4.02
CA GLU A 1148 24.21 -25.98 -3.57
C GLU A 1148 24.04 -26.32 -2.07
N PRO A 1149 23.98 -27.61 -1.68
CA PRO A 1149 23.70 -28.01 -0.30
C PRO A 1149 24.63 -27.36 0.74
N VAL A 1150 25.92 -27.20 0.42
CA VAL A 1150 26.91 -26.56 1.30
C VAL A 1150 26.61 -25.06 1.50
N LEU A 1151 26.27 -24.34 0.43
CA LEU A 1151 25.88 -22.92 0.53
C LEU A 1151 24.54 -22.74 1.26
N VAL A 1152 23.63 -23.70 1.14
CA VAL A 1152 22.33 -23.71 1.84
C VAL A 1152 22.49 -24.10 3.32
N GLU A 1153 23.39 -25.02 3.67
CA GLU A 1153 23.76 -25.36 5.05
C GLU A 1153 24.37 -24.15 5.77
N ILE A 1154 25.40 -23.56 5.16
CA ILE A 1154 26.08 -22.37 5.69
C ILE A 1154 25.09 -21.20 5.74
N GLY A 1155 24.20 -21.05 4.75
CA GLY A 1155 23.13 -20.05 4.77
C GLY A 1155 22.25 -20.16 6.02
N LYS A 1156 21.76 -21.38 6.32
CA LYS A 1156 20.98 -21.66 7.54
C LYS A 1156 21.76 -21.32 8.81
N LYS A 1157 23.06 -21.61 8.87
CA LYS A 1157 23.96 -21.30 10.01
C LYS A 1157 24.05 -19.80 10.31
N TYR A 1158 24.02 -18.94 9.29
CA TYR A 1158 24.10 -17.47 9.43
C TYR A 1158 22.76 -16.73 9.31
N GLY A 1159 21.65 -17.43 9.07
CA GLY A 1159 20.34 -16.80 8.81
C GLY A 1159 20.28 -16.06 7.46
N LYS A 1160 21.04 -16.53 6.47
CA LYS A 1160 21.23 -15.93 5.14
C LYS A 1160 20.91 -16.93 4.03
N SER A 1161 20.70 -16.44 2.81
CA SER A 1161 20.50 -17.28 1.62
C SER A 1161 21.82 -17.80 1.05
N GLY A 1162 21.79 -18.91 0.29
CA GLY A 1162 22.99 -19.43 -0.41
C GLY A 1162 23.60 -18.42 -1.39
N ALA A 1163 22.79 -17.52 -1.97
CA ALA A 1163 23.25 -16.39 -2.76
C ALA A 1163 24.07 -15.39 -1.93
N GLN A 1164 23.60 -15.03 -0.74
CA GLN A 1164 24.35 -14.17 0.18
C GLN A 1164 25.65 -14.84 0.66
N VAL A 1165 25.66 -16.16 0.86
CA VAL A 1165 26.88 -16.92 1.20
C VAL A 1165 27.90 -16.90 0.05
N ALA A 1166 27.46 -17.07 -1.20
CA ALA A 1166 28.34 -17.01 -2.38
C ALA A 1166 29.00 -15.62 -2.56
N LEU A 1167 28.28 -14.55 -2.23
CA LEU A 1167 28.82 -13.17 -2.20
C LEU A 1167 29.78 -12.96 -1.01
N ALA A 1168 29.38 -13.39 0.19
CA ALA A 1168 30.22 -13.28 1.40
C ALA A 1168 31.55 -14.03 1.26
N TRP A 1169 31.57 -15.17 0.56
CA TRP A 1169 32.78 -15.92 0.22
C TRP A 1169 33.75 -15.11 -0.66
N GLY A 1170 33.26 -14.42 -1.69
CA GLY A 1170 34.09 -13.55 -2.53
C GLY A 1170 34.69 -12.39 -1.74
N ILE A 1171 33.90 -11.78 -0.84
CA ILE A 1171 34.35 -10.70 0.07
C ILE A 1171 35.38 -11.24 1.08
N ALA A 1172 35.19 -12.46 1.61
CA ALA A 1172 36.12 -13.10 2.54
C ALA A 1172 37.50 -13.39 1.90
N HIS A 1173 37.53 -13.70 0.60
CA HIS A 1173 38.76 -13.80 -0.21
C HIS A 1173 39.33 -12.44 -0.65
N GLY A 1174 38.91 -11.33 -0.03
CA GLY A 1174 39.43 -9.99 -0.28
C GLY A 1174 38.99 -9.34 -1.59
N ARG A 1175 38.04 -9.95 -2.32
CA ARG A 1175 37.62 -9.52 -3.67
C ARG A 1175 36.48 -8.49 -3.58
N CYS A 1176 36.27 -7.74 -4.66
CA CYS A 1176 34.99 -7.08 -4.89
C CYS A 1176 34.01 -8.03 -5.58
N VAL A 1177 32.72 -7.97 -5.26
CA VAL A 1177 31.66 -8.76 -5.92
C VAL A 1177 30.61 -7.82 -6.53
N VAL A 1178 30.20 -8.07 -7.78
CA VAL A 1178 29.21 -7.24 -8.51
C VAL A 1178 27.95 -8.02 -8.91
N PRO A 1179 27.04 -8.33 -7.96
CA PRO A 1179 25.73 -8.89 -8.28
C PRO A 1179 24.82 -7.89 -9.01
N LYS A 1180 23.93 -8.42 -9.86
CA LYS A 1180 22.92 -7.69 -10.65
C LYS A 1180 21.51 -8.05 -10.18
N SER A 1181 20.65 -7.07 -9.93
CA SER A 1181 19.22 -7.34 -9.68
C SER A 1181 18.31 -6.13 -9.85
N LYS A 1182 17.16 -6.33 -10.50
CA LYS A 1182 16.06 -5.35 -10.60
C LYS A 1182 14.97 -5.49 -9.54
N THR A 1183 15.11 -6.45 -8.61
CA THR A 1183 14.12 -6.70 -7.53
C THR A 1183 14.57 -6.05 -6.22
N PRO A 1184 13.87 -5.01 -5.69
CA PRO A 1184 14.36 -4.25 -4.52
C PRO A 1184 14.68 -5.06 -3.27
N GLN A 1185 13.95 -6.16 -3.01
CA GLN A 1185 14.30 -7.07 -1.92
C GLN A 1185 15.66 -7.74 -2.15
N ARG A 1186 15.89 -8.31 -3.34
CA ARG A 1186 17.19 -8.92 -3.70
C ARG A 1186 18.34 -7.93 -3.71
N ILE A 1187 18.08 -6.66 -4.04
CA ILE A 1187 19.09 -5.58 -3.93
C ILE A 1187 19.52 -5.42 -2.46
N LYS A 1188 18.56 -5.37 -1.53
CA LYS A 1188 18.83 -5.31 -0.08
C LYS A 1188 19.47 -6.59 0.44
N ASP A 1189 18.94 -7.77 0.07
CA ASP A 1189 19.49 -9.07 0.44
C ASP A 1189 20.96 -9.18 0.00
N ASN A 1190 21.27 -8.78 -1.24
CA ASN A 1190 22.63 -8.77 -1.76
C ASN A 1190 23.52 -7.79 -0.98
N PHE A 1191 23.08 -6.56 -0.71
CA PHE A 1191 23.87 -5.61 0.10
C PHE A 1191 24.18 -6.18 1.50
N GLU A 1192 23.19 -6.82 2.11
CA GLU A 1192 23.29 -7.58 3.36
C GLU A 1192 24.15 -8.86 3.29
N ALA A 1193 24.76 -9.18 2.15
CA ALA A 1193 25.72 -10.26 2.00
C ALA A 1193 27.13 -9.89 2.50
N ASP A 1194 27.40 -8.61 2.77
CA ASP A 1194 28.60 -8.21 3.49
C ASP A 1194 28.48 -8.63 4.98
N PHE A 1195 28.87 -9.88 5.27
CA PHE A 1195 29.00 -10.40 6.63
C PHE A 1195 30.22 -11.33 6.72
N LYS A 1196 30.85 -11.40 7.91
CA LYS A 1196 32.03 -12.24 8.11
C LYS A 1196 31.63 -13.71 8.28
N LEU A 1197 31.99 -14.53 7.30
CA LEU A 1197 32.05 -15.98 7.44
C LEU A 1197 33.17 -16.38 8.41
N LYS A 1198 33.03 -17.53 9.08
CA LYS A 1198 34.15 -18.20 9.76
C LYS A 1198 35.03 -18.91 8.74
N ASP A 1199 36.32 -18.96 9.02
CA ASP A 1199 37.36 -19.59 8.20
C ASP A 1199 37.05 -21.08 7.91
N GLU A 1200 36.38 -21.79 8.84
CA GLU A 1200 35.84 -23.14 8.67
C GLU A 1200 34.81 -23.23 7.52
N ASP A 1201 33.91 -22.25 7.44
CA ASP A 1201 32.84 -22.20 6.44
C ASP A 1201 33.38 -21.71 5.10
N VAL A 1202 34.39 -20.83 5.09
CA VAL A 1202 35.12 -20.45 3.87
C VAL A 1202 35.77 -21.71 3.27
N LYS A 1203 36.54 -22.48 4.06
CA LYS A 1203 37.16 -23.74 3.62
C LYS A 1203 36.16 -24.78 3.10
N LYS A 1204 34.95 -24.85 3.67
CA LYS A 1204 33.85 -25.70 3.14
C LYS A 1204 33.41 -25.27 1.73
N ILE A 1205 33.39 -23.97 1.46
CA ILE A 1205 33.00 -23.41 0.14
C ILE A 1205 34.17 -23.53 -0.85
N ASP A 1206 35.40 -23.40 -0.38
CA ASP A 1206 36.61 -23.57 -1.20
C ASP A 1206 36.66 -24.99 -1.81
N GLY A 1207 36.20 -26.00 -1.07
CA GLY A 1207 36.01 -27.37 -1.57
C GLY A 1207 34.93 -27.57 -2.65
N LEU A 1208 34.26 -26.51 -3.14
CA LEU A 1208 33.27 -26.57 -4.22
C LEU A 1208 33.83 -26.25 -5.62
N ASP A 1209 35.14 -26.02 -5.79
CA ASP A 1209 35.68 -25.66 -7.11
C ASP A 1209 35.52 -26.80 -8.13
N LYS A 1210 34.71 -26.56 -9.15
CA LYS A 1210 34.47 -27.49 -10.26
C LYS A 1210 35.16 -27.06 -11.55
N LYS A 1211 35.88 -25.92 -11.52
CA LYS A 1211 36.50 -25.28 -12.68
C LYS A 1211 35.51 -25.08 -13.84
N LEU A 1212 34.27 -24.69 -13.53
CA LEU A 1212 33.19 -24.50 -14.52
C LEU A 1212 33.07 -23.04 -14.93
N ARG A 1213 33.57 -22.70 -16.13
CA ARG A 1213 33.37 -21.38 -16.75
C ARG A 1213 32.06 -21.35 -17.54
N PHE A 1214 31.29 -20.28 -17.41
CA PHE A 1214 30.05 -20.09 -18.17
C PHE A 1214 30.15 -18.98 -19.22
N ASN A 1215 31.07 -18.03 -19.03
CA ASN A 1215 31.38 -16.98 -20.00
C ASN A 1215 32.70 -17.26 -20.73
N ASP A 1216 32.64 -17.93 -21.89
CA ASP A 1216 33.74 -17.97 -22.86
C ASP A 1216 33.21 -17.65 -24.27
N PRO A 1217 33.33 -16.38 -24.74
CA PRO A 1217 32.85 -15.98 -26.06
C PRO A 1217 33.86 -16.25 -27.18
N SER A 1218 34.98 -16.97 -26.94
CA SER A 1218 36.14 -17.01 -27.84
C SER A 1218 35.80 -17.32 -29.31
N GLU A 1219 34.97 -18.34 -29.55
CA GLU A 1219 34.52 -18.74 -30.88
C GLU A 1219 33.69 -17.64 -31.56
N SER A 1220 32.74 -17.05 -30.83
CA SER A 1220 31.81 -16.04 -31.37
C SER A 1220 32.46 -14.67 -31.59
N PHE A 1221 33.55 -14.37 -30.88
CA PHE A 1221 34.31 -13.12 -30.96
C PHE A 1221 35.59 -13.25 -31.80
N GLY A 1222 35.97 -14.45 -32.24
CA GLY A 1222 37.16 -14.68 -33.08
C GLY A 1222 38.51 -14.48 -32.39
N TYR A 1223 38.57 -14.52 -31.06
CA TYR A 1223 39.79 -14.33 -30.26
C TYR A 1223 39.84 -15.37 -29.13
N ASN A 1224 41.00 -15.99 -28.89
CA ASN A 1224 41.10 -17.07 -27.90
C ASN A 1224 41.31 -16.54 -26.46
N PHE A 1225 40.21 -16.26 -25.76
CA PHE A 1225 40.24 -15.80 -24.37
C PHE A 1225 40.57 -16.92 -23.37
N HIS A 1226 41.01 -16.52 -22.17
CA HIS A 1226 41.19 -17.40 -21.01
C HIS A 1226 42.18 -18.57 -21.18
N VAL A 1227 43.08 -18.50 -22.17
CA VAL A 1227 44.15 -19.51 -22.37
C VAL A 1227 44.97 -19.68 -21.08
N GLY A 1228 45.09 -20.92 -20.60
CA GLY A 1228 45.80 -21.24 -19.37
C GLY A 1228 45.08 -20.88 -18.07
N LEU A 1229 43.78 -20.53 -18.12
CA LEU A 1229 42.93 -20.33 -16.93
C LEU A 1229 41.94 -21.48 -16.73
N ASP A 1230 41.49 -21.68 -15.50
CA ASP A 1230 40.50 -22.71 -15.17
C ASP A 1230 39.21 -22.60 -15.98
N GLY A 1231 38.61 -23.74 -16.31
CA GLY A 1231 37.36 -23.83 -17.06
C GLY A 1231 37.43 -23.41 -18.53
N LYS A 1232 38.63 -23.08 -19.04
CA LYS A 1232 38.86 -23.10 -20.48
C LYS A 1232 38.77 -24.54 -20.99
N LYS A 1233 38.16 -24.72 -22.17
CA LYS A 1233 38.10 -25.99 -22.91
C LYS A 1233 39.11 -25.98 -24.05
#